data_AF-A0A0L0C5C4-F1
#
_entry.id   AF-A0A0L0C5C4-F1
#
_cell.length_a   1.000
_cell.length_b   1.000
_cell.length_c   1.000
_cell.angle_alpha   90.00
_cell.angle_beta   90.00
_cell.angle_gamma   90.00
#
_symmetry.space_group_name_H-M   'P 1'
#
loop_
_entity.id
_entity.type
_entity.pdbx_description
1 polymer ?
#
loop_
_entity_poly.entity_id
_entity_poly.type
_entity_poly.pdbx_seq_one_letter_code
_entity_poly.pdbx_strand_id
1 'polypeptide(L)'
;MKEFGKFFSRRYSAVNCEDNNTHQQVTVVAGLQNVTTNTQLERHKSLQAQRSMNPAGILKSFFNERKKNHRARSPTCAFLLLAVGILAICTAVLVKIFHPYDLIFNWKLVMAENGEIFNLWAKPPVDLYIKVYLFNITNAEAFLAGREKMNVEQVGPYVYKELMTHENITFNDNNTVSTNPSHPLVWQEHLSEGRREDDEVVMVNIAMLAISHLTADKSFFVRIGLNSLFMTQNSQPIVRMTAREFMFGYATTLTTLGNKFLPNWIHFDKVGLIDRMYDFDNDFETFHTGVPNANVSGLYATYMGKKDLTHWKGDHCSNIEMASDGVKFPSFIQPNDSIKFFRKSMCRPINLHRSGEERVSVGSLSGYKYIFEENALDNGRINPENKCFCRHGYCQPHGLIDVTDCYYGFPISLSLPHFMDADPGLQENVTGLTPDKEKHSSEFIVQPESGLPLSLSVKVQINMHFRDLSAYSRVKRFSHLTVPMLWFEIMMPKLPESLDNRFNFYLNYLPYIEPLGFWGGLLAGLTLLIYAITRATLKMSSLAKKSHLLELNYGRANLIQANQNGVYKPCELKLLEKNEKSNIILSNANETSNLYTELQPTFKKQPNNLHTKRGSFALELEPALGSSSDSSSCDEGNDSDTATLTLSRNSSSSCCQGNNNCCVDELKTDNSSNSNTTSDEDDDNDDVEEQQQIALSTNSSGYRTSTSESMNSMVTPNLNTPMIITATSIQK
;
A
#
# COMPACT_ATOMS: atom_id res chain seq x y z
N MET A 1 -2.16 -0.58 -27.01
CA MET A 1 -0.99 -0.39 -27.89
C MET A 1 -1.33 -0.74 -29.34
N LYS A 2 -1.59 0.25 -30.23
CA LYS A 2 -1.75 -0.01 -31.69
C LYS A 2 -1.44 1.19 -32.62
N GLU A 3 -1.15 2.37 -32.08
CA GLU A 3 -0.95 3.62 -32.84
C GLU A 3 0.42 4.27 -32.58
N PHE A 4 1.51 3.51 -32.77
CA PHE A 4 2.88 4.04 -32.77
C PHE A 4 3.66 3.78 -34.07
N GLY A 5 3.04 3.09 -35.04
CA GLY A 5 3.68 2.64 -36.28
C GLY A 5 3.55 3.56 -37.50
N LYS A 6 2.95 4.75 -37.37
CA LYS A 6 2.56 5.59 -38.53
C LYS A 6 3.48 6.80 -38.82
N PHE A 7 4.39 7.16 -37.90
CA PHE A 7 5.06 8.47 -37.94
C PHE A 7 6.22 8.62 -38.97
N PHE A 8 6.64 7.55 -39.64
CA PHE A 8 7.79 7.57 -40.56
C PHE A 8 7.47 7.09 -41.99
N SER A 9 6.35 7.52 -42.56
CA SER A 9 5.99 7.17 -43.94
C SER A 9 5.48 8.35 -44.80
N ARG A 10 6.40 8.95 -45.58
CA ARG A 10 6.28 9.48 -46.98
C ARG A 10 7.13 10.73 -47.27
N ARG A 11 7.34 10.98 -48.57
CA ARG A 11 8.04 12.12 -49.24
C ARG A 11 9.59 12.04 -49.20
N TYR A 12 10.35 12.19 -50.28
CA TYR A 12 10.10 12.19 -51.75
C TYR A 12 11.08 11.16 -52.37
N SER A 13 10.73 10.32 -53.36
CA SER A 13 10.50 10.60 -54.80
C SER A 13 11.72 11.21 -55.53
N ALA A 14 12.10 10.60 -56.66
CA ALA A 14 13.31 10.89 -57.41
C ALA A 14 13.09 11.80 -58.63
N VAL A 15 14.18 12.38 -59.14
CA VAL A 15 14.31 12.97 -60.48
C VAL A 15 15.61 12.48 -61.10
N ASN A 16 15.59 12.26 -62.42
CA ASN A 16 16.68 11.75 -63.25
C ASN A 16 17.27 12.87 -64.13
N CYS A 17 18.55 12.82 -64.52
CA CYS A 17 19.08 13.40 -65.78
C CYS A 17 20.59 13.13 -65.95
N GLU A 18 21.08 13.37 -67.18
CA GLU A 18 22.35 12.88 -67.72
C GLU A 18 23.42 13.98 -67.93
N ASP A 19 24.68 13.53 -67.97
CA ASP A 19 25.81 13.94 -68.84
C ASP A 19 26.16 15.39 -69.25
N ASN A 20 27.50 15.54 -69.36
CA ASN A 20 28.28 16.31 -70.35
C ASN A 20 28.59 17.81 -70.17
N ASN A 21 29.92 18.08 -70.25
CA ASN A 21 30.57 19.32 -70.75
C ASN A 21 30.44 20.60 -69.87
N THR A 22 31.36 21.58 -69.89
CA THR A 22 32.58 21.79 -70.71
C THR A 22 33.66 22.61 -69.97
N HIS A 23 34.93 22.47 -70.39
CA HIS A 23 36.04 23.46 -70.48
C HIS A 23 36.33 24.57 -69.43
N GLN A 24 37.67 24.84 -69.30
CA GLN A 24 38.30 26.16 -69.05
C GLN A 24 38.22 26.76 -67.61
N GLN A 25 39.23 27.47 -67.07
CA GLN A 25 40.63 27.76 -67.47
C GLN A 25 41.46 28.25 -66.24
N VAL A 26 42.71 28.75 -66.48
CA VAL A 26 43.62 29.53 -65.59
C VAL A 26 44.52 28.64 -64.68
N THR A 27 45.86 28.49 -64.84
CA THR A 27 47.01 29.44 -64.96
C THR A 27 47.53 29.91 -63.59
N VAL A 28 48.83 29.96 -63.21
CA VAL A 28 50.15 29.45 -63.70
C VAL A 28 51.16 29.55 -62.55
N VAL A 29 52.18 28.68 -62.47
CA VAL A 29 53.61 29.03 -62.19
C VAL A 29 54.50 27.99 -62.89
N ALA A 30 55.60 28.41 -63.53
CA ALA A 30 56.59 27.51 -64.13
C ALA A 30 58.01 28.12 -64.11
N GLY A 31 59.04 27.26 -64.05
CA GLY A 31 60.46 27.63 -64.11
C GLY A 31 61.34 26.68 -63.26
N LEU A 32 62.57 26.33 -63.62
CA LEU A 32 63.32 26.61 -64.87
C LEU A 32 64.25 25.40 -65.23
N GLN A 33 65.22 25.60 -66.12
CA GLN A 33 65.79 24.57 -67.00
C GLN A 33 67.11 23.89 -66.53
N ASN A 34 67.32 22.67 -67.04
CA ASN A 34 68.57 22.06 -67.55
C ASN A 34 69.92 22.19 -66.81
N VAL A 35 70.52 21.03 -66.49
CA VAL A 35 71.94 20.72 -66.76
C VAL A 35 72.07 19.26 -67.23
N THR A 36 72.98 18.97 -68.17
CA THR A 36 73.28 17.62 -68.71
C THR A 36 74.73 17.21 -68.45
N THR A 37 74.97 15.96 -68.04
CA THR A 37 76.19 15.19 -68.38
C THR A 37 76.00 13.68 -68.13
N ASN A 38 76.70 12.85 -68.91
CA ASN A 38 76.75 11.38 -68.76
C ASN A 38 77.83 10.96 -67.73
N THR A 39 77.61 9.84 -67.01
CA THR A 39 78.56 8.70 -66.99
C THR A 39 77.92 7.45 -66.37
N GLN A 40 78.57 6.29 -66.52
CA GLN A 40 78.13 4.98 -66.02
C GLN A 40 78.51 4.78 -64.53
N LEU A 41 77.74 4.00 -63.76
CA LEU A 41 78.07 2.60 -63.41
C LEU A 41 77.09 2.01 -62.35
N GLU A 42 76.94 0.68 -62.40
CA GLU A 42 76.51 -0.25 -61.34
C GLU A 42 75.11 -0.21 -60.68
N ARG A 43 74.65 -1.43 -60.36
CA ARG A 43 73.39 -1.74 -59.67
C ARG A 43 73.67 -1.98 -58.19
N HIS A 44 72.93 -1.30 -57.31
CA HIS A 44 72.61 -1.87 -56.00
C HIS A 44 71.10 -1.89 -55.79
N LYS A 45 70.57 -3.06 -55.41
CA LYS A 45 69.15 -3.25 -55.06
C LYS A 45 68.97 -3.13 -53.55
N SER A 46 68.10 -2.22 -53.10
CA SER A 46 67.55 -2.22 -51.75
C SER A 46 66.03 -2.11 -51.81
N LEU A 47 65.32 -3.17 -51.39
CA LEU A 47 63.86 -3.21 -51.37
C LEU A 47 63.33 -2.62 -50.06
N GLN A 48 63.03 -1.31 -50.05
CA GLN A 48 62.21 -0.73 -48.99
C GLN A 48 60.73 -1.12 -49.20
N ALA A 49 60.27 -2.11 -48.44
CA ALA A 49 58.90 -2.61 -48.51
C ALA A 49 57.92 -1.72 -47.72
N GLN A 50 57.54 -0.57 -48.28
CA GLN A 50 56.59 0.37 -47.69
C GLN A 50 55.16 -0.22 -47.64
N ARG A 51 54.80 -0.87 -46.53
CA ARG A 51 53.45 -1.42 -46.32
C ARG A 51 52.42 -0.33 -45.99
N SER A 52 51.77 0.22 -47.00
CA SER A 52 50.46 0.86 -46.81
C SER A 52 49.36 -0.22 -46.69
N MET A 53 48.63 -0.27 -45.58
CA MET A 53 47.43 -1.10 -45.47
C MET A 53 46.21 -0.37 -46.01
N ASN A 54 45.60 -0.90 -47.08
CA ASN A 54 44.42 -0.31 -47.70
C ASN A 54 43.14 -1.02 -47.19
N PRO A 55 42.35 -0.42 -46.29
CA PRO A 55 41.29 -1.12 -45.55
C PRO A 55 40.16 -1.65 -46.45
N ALA A 56 39.89 -0.99 -47.59
CA ALA A 56 38.88 -1.42 -48.55
C ALA A 56 39.19 -2.80 -49.19
N GLY A 57 40.48 -3.20 -49.25
CA GLY A 57 40.88 -4.50 -49.78
C GLY A 57 40.43 -5.67 -48.91
N ILE A 58 40.39 -5.49 -47.59
CA ILE A 58 39.93 -6.51 -46.64
C ILE A 58 38.43 -6.75 -46.86
N LEU A 59 37.63 -5.68 -46.91
CA LEU A 59 36.17 -5.78 -47.08
C LEU A 59 35.78 -6.49 -48.38
N LYS A 60 36.42 -6.16 -49.51
CA LYS A 60 36.16 -6.82 -50.79
C LYS A 60 36.50 -8.32 -50.82
N SER A 61 37.37 -8.81 -49.91
CA SER A 61 37.67 -10.24 -49.82
C SER A 61 36.53 -11.08 -49.22
N PHE A 62 35.61 -10.47 -48.47
CA PHE A 62 34.51 -11.18 -47.79
C PHE A 62 33.27 -11.42 -48.67
N PHE A 63 33.05 -10.62 -49.73
CA PHE A 63 31.82 -10.63 -50.53
C PHE A 63 31.90 -11.43 -51.84
N ASN A 64 33.02 -12.10 -52.12
CA ASN A 64 33.24 -12.75 -53.42
C ASN A 64 32.89 -14.25 -53.37
N GLU A 65 31.74 -14.65 -53.94
CA GLU A 65 31.31 -16.06 -54.01
C GLU A 65 32.30 -16.90 -54.83
N ARG A 66 32.70 -18.06 -54.28
CA ARG A 66 33.46 -19.07 -55.03
C ARG A 66 32.50 -20.07 -55.69
N LYS A 67 32.60 -20.22 -57.01
CA LYS A 67 31.79 -21.19 -57.77
C LYS A 67 32.06 -22.65 -57.34
N LYS A 68 31.05 -23.50 -57.59
CA LYS A 68 30.87 -24.85 -57.04
C LYS A 68 32.05 -25.80 -57.27
N ASN A 69 32.50 -26.50 -56.21
CA ASN A 69 32.20 -27.94 -56.02
C ASN A 69 32.86 -28.54 -54.76
N HIS A 70 32.32 -28.26 -53.57
CA HIS A 70 32.31 -29.14 -52.39
C HIS A 70 31.37 -28.53 -51.33
N ARG A 71 30.69 -29.36 -50.52
CA ARG A 71 29.72 -28.89 -49.48
C ARG A 71 30.42 -28.29 -48.25
N ALA A 72 30.99 -27.09 -48.38
CA ALA A 72 31.59 -26.34 -47.28
C ALA A 72 30.52 -25.69 -46.37
N ARG A 73 29.95 -26.45 -45.43
CA ARG A 73 28.89 -25.94 -44.54
C ARG A 73 29.44 -24.90 -43.54
N SER A 74 28.93 -23.67 -43.68
CA SER A 74 28.92 -22.56 -42.71
C SER A 74 30.25 -21.92 -42.26
N PRO A 75 30.51 -20.66 -42.68
CA PRO A 75 31.04 -19.60 -41.83
C PRO A 75 29.92 -18.85 -41.06
N THR A 76 28.69 -18.86 -41.60
CA THR A 76 27.52 -18.13 -41.09
C THR A 76 27.21 -18.35 -39.60
N CYS A 77 27.42 -19.56 -39.07
CA CYS A 77 27.14 -19.89 -37.67
C CYS A 77 28.05 -19.13 -36.70
N ALA A 78 29.32 -18.87 -37.06
CA ALA A 78 30.20 -18.06 -36.21
C ALA A 78 29.81 -16.58 -36.23
N PHE A 79 29.40 -16.06 -37.39
CA PHE A 79 28.89 -14.69 -37.51
C PHE A 79 27.57 -14.49 -36.72
N LEU A 80 26.64 -15.46 -36.81
CA LEU A 80 25.40 -15.45 -36.02
C LEU A 80 25.67 -15.50 -34.51
N LEU A 81 26.64 -16.31 -34.05
CA LEU A 81 27.02 -16.35 -32.64
C LEU A 81 27.63 -15.03 -32.15
N LEU A 82 28.45 -14.36 -32.97
CA LEU A 82 28.93 -13.00 -32.66
C LEU A 82 27.79 -11.98 -32.61
N ALA A 83 26.87 -12.01 -33.59
CA ALA A 83 25.73 -11.09 -33.64
C ALA A 83 24.79 -11.27 -32.43
N VAL A 84 24.49 -12.51 -32.03
CA VAL A 84 23.69 -12.81 -30.83
C VAL A 84 24.44 -12.42 -29.56
N GLY A 85 25.77 -12.66 -29.48
CA GLY A 85 26.59 -12.24 -28.34
C GLY A 85 26.63 -10.72 -28.14
N ILE A 86 26.78 -9.95 -29.23
CA ILE A 86 26.68 -8.49 -29.22
C ILE A 86 25.26 -8.05 -28.80
N LEU A 87 24.22 -8.64 -29.41
CA LEU A 87 22.82 -8.29 -29.11
C LEU A 87 22.48 -8.55 -27.63
N ALA A 88 22.95 -9.65 -27.04
CA ALA A 88 22.76 -9.94 -25.62
C ALA A 88 23.40 -8.88 -24.70
N ILE A 89 24.61 -8.41 -25.03
CA ILE A 89 25.28 -7.32 -24.30
C ILE A 89 24.52 -6.00 -24.51
N CYS A 90 24.09 -5.68 -25.73
CA CYS A 90 23.28 -4.49 -25.99
C CYS A 90 21.96 -4.51 -25.20
N THR A 91 21.26 -5.66 -25.14
CA THR A 91 20.05 -5.82 -24.33
C THR A 91 20.33 -5.65 -22.84
N ALA A 92 21.42 -6.23 -22.31
CA ALA A 92 21.80 -6.03 -20.90
C ALA A 92 22.10 -4.54 -20.60
N VAL A 93 22.83 -3.85 -21.47
CA VAL A 93 23.09 -2.40 -21.35
C VAL A 93 21.79 -1.59 -21.43
N LEU A 94 20.86 -1.93 -22.33
CA LEU A 94 19.55 -1.28 -22.41
C LEU A 94 18.73 -1.48 -21.12
N VAL A 95 18.68 -2.70 -20.57
CA VAL A 95 18.03 -2.98 -19.28
C VAL A 95 18.61 -2.09 -18.18
N LYS A 96 19.94 -1.98 -18.10
CA LYS A 96 20.62 -1.17 -17.08
C LYS A 96 20.56 0.35 -17.30
N ILE A 97 20.14 0.82 -18.48
CA ILE A 97 19.89 2.24 -18.78
C ILE A 97 18.43 2.62 -18.52
N PHE A 98 17.48 1.75 -18.90
CA PHE A 98 16.06 2.08 -18.92
C PHE A 98 15.31 1.67 -17.64
N HIS A 99 15.91 0.87 -16.76
CA HIS A 99 15.30 0.41 -15.51
C HIS A 99 13.84 -0.07 -15.70
N PRO A 100 13.62 -1.09 -16.56
CA PRO A 100 12.29 -1.49 -17.01
C PRO A 100 11.37 -1.93 -15.86
N TYR A 101 11.91 -2.40 -14.73
CA TYR A 101 11.11 -2.64 -13.54
C TYR A 101 10.50 -1.34 -13.01
N ASP A 102 11.33 -0.33 -12.72
CA ASP A 102 10.90 0.95 -12.16
C ASP A 102 9.93 1.69 -13.08
N LEU A 103 10.16 1.63 -14.40
CA LEU A 103 9.26 2.24 -15.39
C LEU A 103 7.86 1.59 -15.39
N ILE A 104 7.80 0.25 -15.33
CA ILE A 104 6.53 -0.49 -15.29
C ILE A 104 5.84 -0.33 -13.93
N PHE A 105 6.60 -0.26 -12.84
CA PHE A 105 6.08 -0.08 -11.48
C PHE A 105 5.50 1.31 -11.27
N ASN A 106 6.22 2.37 -11.66
CA ASN A 106 5.69 3.74 -11.65
C ASN A 106 4.43 3.87 -12.52
N TRP A 107 4.42 3.28 -13.72
CA TRP A 107 3.22 3.29 -14.58
C TRP A 107 2.03 2.53 -13.94
N LYS A 108 2.28 1.40 -13.26
CA LYS A 108 1.25 0.65 -12.51
C LYS A 108 0.71 1.39 -11.29
N LEU A 109 1.46 2.34 -10.71
CA LEU A 109 1.03 3.15 -9.58
C LEU A 109 0.15 4.35 -9.99
N VAL A 110 0.13 4.74 -11.27
CA VAL A 110 -0.76 5.81 -11.77
C VAL A 110 -2.20 5.30 -11.86
N MET A 111 -3.14 6.05 -11.28
CA MET A 111 -4.57 5.84 -11.50
C MET A 111 -4.95 6.33 -12.89
N ALA A 112 -5.07 5.38 -13.82
CA ALA A 112 -5.67 5.57 -15.14
C ALA A 112 -6.97 4.76 -15.25
N GLU A 113 -7.84 5.13 -16.18
CA GLU A 113 -9.07 4.39 -16.48
C GLU A 113 -8.77 2.91 -16.81
N ASN A 114 -9.50 1.98 -16.18
CA ASN A 114 -9.26 0.53 -16.21
C ASN A 114 -7.89 0.07 -15.65
N GLY A 115 -7.13 0.96 -15.01
CA GLY A 115 -5.86 0.65 -14.35
C GLY A 115 -6.03 -0.24 -13.12
N GLU A 116 -5.04 -1.09 -12.84
CA GLU A 116 -5.12 -2.06 -11.74
C GLU A 116 -5.18 -1.40 -10.36
N ILE A 117 -4.31 -0.41 -10.09
CA ILE A 117 -4.34 0.35 -8.83
C ILE A 117 -5.61 1.18 -8.70
N PHE A 118 -6.11 1.72 -9.82
CA PHE A 118 -7.36 2.47 -9.87
C PHE A 118 -8.56 1.59 -9.50
N ASN A 119 -8.69 0.40 -10.09
CA ASN A 119 -9.77 -0.53 -9.78
C ASN A 119 -9.71 -1.01 -8.31
N LEU A 120 -8.50 -1.21 -7.76
CA LEU A 120 -8.30 -1.56 -6.35
C LEU A 120 -8.59 -0.41 -5.39
N TRP A 121 -8.32 0.84 -5.79
CA TRP A 121 -8.69 2.02 -5.01
C TRP A 121 -10.19 2.28 -5.06
N ALA A 122 -10.80 2.17 -6.25
CA ALA A 122 -12.22 2.42 -6.47
C ALA A 122 -13.14 1.46 -5.70
N LYS A 123 -12.74 0.18 -5.60
CA LYS A 123 -13.43 -0.84 -4.80
C LYS A 123 -12.44 -1.79 -4.14
N PRO A 124 -11.92 -1.42 -2.94
CA PRO A 124 -10.94 -2.23 -2.21
C PRO A 124 -11.52 -3.62 -1.86
N PRO A 125 -10.95 -4.72 -2.39
CA PRO A 125 -11.47 -6.06 -2.13
C PRO A 125 -10.88 -6.61 -0.83
N VAL A 126 -10.99 -5.84 0.26
CA VAL A 126 -10.40 -6.12 1.58
C VAL A 126 -11.49 -6.13 2.66
N ASP A 127 -11.25 -6.83 3.76
CA ASP A 127 -12.17 -6.89 4.88
C ASP A 127 -11.89 -5.74 5.86
N LEU A 128 -12.62 -4.63 5.70
CA LEU A 128 -12.68 -3.54 6.69
C LEU A 128 -13.76 -3.83 7.72
N TYR A 129 -13.47 -3.60 8.99
CA TYR A 129 -14.42 -3.72 10.10
C TYR A 129 -14.42 -2.46 10.95
N ILE A 130 -15.61 -2.00 11.35
CA ILE A 130 -15.75 -1.09 12.49
C ILE A 130 -16.24 -1.90 13.71
N LYS A 131 -15.49 -1.84 14.81
CA LYS A 131 -15.90 -2.34 16.13
C LYS A 131 -16.29 -1.14 16.98
N VAL A 132 -17.46 -1.17 17.61
CA VAL A 132 -17.94 -0.10 18.50
C VAL A 132 -18.06 -0.61 19.93
N TYR A 133 -17.65 0.20 20.89
CA TYR A 133 -17.72 -0.06 22.32
C TYR A 133 -18.44 1.11 23.00
N LEU A 134 -19.57 0.85 23.65
CA LEU A 134 -20.42 1.84 24.32
C LEU A 134 -20.04 1.99 25.80
N PHE A 135 -20.20 3.18 26.36
CA PHE A 135 -20.02 3.44 27.80
C PHE A 135 -21.37 3.45 28.53
N ASN A 136 -21.79 2.27 28.99
CA ASN A 136 -23.05 2.04 29.69
C ASN A 136 -23.02 2.65 31.11
N ILE A 137 -23.98 3.49 31.47
CA ILE A 137 -23.98 4.25 32.74
C ILE A 137 -24.65 3.43 33.85
N THR A 138 -23.88 2.89 34.79
CA THR A 138 -24.41 1.93 35.77
C THR A 138 -25.10 2.57 36.98
N ASN A 139 -24.77 3.82 37.33
CA ASN A 139 -25.27 4.49 38.55
C ASN A 139 -26.09 5.77 38.27
N ALA A 140 -26.83 5.80 37.16
CA ALA A 140 -27.55 6.98 36.65
C ALA A 140 -28.35 7.76 37.73
N GLU A 141 -29.13 7.09 38.58
CA GLU A 141 -29.92 7.74 39.63
C GLU A 141 -29.05 8.38 40.73
N ALA A 142 -27.92 7.77 41.08
CA ALA A 142 -27.00 8.29 42.08
C ALA A 142 -26.25 9.51 41.55
N PHE A 143 -25.83 9.49 40.28
CA PHE A 143 -25.25 10.63 39.59
C PHE A 143 -26.24 11.80 39.44
N LEU A 144 -27.49 11.55 39.02
CA LEU A 144 -28.49 12.61 38.86
C LEU A 144 -28.92 13.23 40.19
N ALA A 145 -29.06 12.42 41.24
CA ALA A 145 -29.19 12.92 42.61
C ALA A 145 -27.93 13.72 43.04
N GLY A 146 -26.75 13.35 42.53
CA GLY A 146 -25.44 13.85 42.93
C GLY A 146 -24.95 13.31 44.25
N ARG A 147 -25.25 12.02 44.50
CA ARG A 147 -24.66 11.20 45.57
C ARG A 147 -23.27 10.70 45.18
N GLU A 148 -23.05 10.47 43.89
CA GLU A 148 -21.85 9.83 43.32
C GLU A 148 -21.38 10.55 42.04
N LYS A 149 -20.15 10.28 41.61
CA LYS A 149 -19.68 10.57 40.24
C LYS A 149 -20.37 9.64 39.24
N MET A 150 -20.34 9.97 37.95
CA MET A 150 -20.83 9.06 36.91
C MET A 150 -19.90 7.84 36.84
N ASN A 151 -20.47 6.63 36.93
CA ASN A 151 -19.76 5.38 36.71
C ASN A 151 -20.22 4.76 35.39
N VAL A 152 -19.26 4.39 34.54
CA VAL A 152 -19.50 3.73 33.25
C VAL A 152 -18.88 2.34 33.20
N GLU A 153 -19.45 1.47 32.36
CA GLU A 153 -18.92 0.16 32.03
C GLU A 153 -18.81 0.04 30.50
N GLN A 154 -17.73 -0.55 29.99
CA GLN A 154 -17.54 -0.72 28.56
C GLN A 154 -18.32 -1.94 28.05
N VAL A 155 -19.25 -1.72 27.12
CA VAL A 155 -20.07 -2.77 26.50
C VAL A 155 -19.79 -2.85 25.00
N GLY A 156 -19.39 -4.02 24.53
CA GLY A 156 -19.04 -4.30 23.13
C GLY A 156 -18.20 -5.58 23.04
N PRO A 157 -17.55 -5.86 21.89
CA PRO A 157 -17.64 -5.11 20.65
C PRO A 157 -18.97 -5.33 19.91
N TYR A 158 -19.50 -4.26 19.31
CA TYR A 158 -20.52 -4.34 18.25
C TYR A 158 -19.82 -4.21 16.90
N VAL A 159 -19.78 -5.26 16.09
CA VAL A 159 -18.95 -5.32 14.88
C VAL A 159 -19.77 -5.25 13.60
N TYR A 160 -19.35 -4.36 12.70
CA TYR A 160 -19.91 -4.22 11.35
C TYR A 160 -18.77 -4.28 10.34
N LYS A 161 -19.03 -4.86 9.18
CA LYS A 161 -18.13 -4.82 8.01
C LYS A 161 -18.41 -3.54 7.23
N GLU A 162 -17.37 -2.76 6.95
CA GLU A 162 -17.44 -1.54 6.14
C GLU A 162 -17.22 -1.89 4.66
N LEU A 163 -18.22 -1.62 3.81
CA LEU A 163 -18.12 -1.86 2.37
C LEU A 163 -17.66 -0.59 1.63
N MET A 164 -16.44 -0.15 1.90
CA MET A 164 -15.87 1.06 1.28
C MET A 164 -15.84 0.97 -0.25
N THR A 165 -16.36 2.01 -0.90
CA THR A 165 -16.40 2.19 -2.35
C THR A 165 -16.35 3.66 -2.75
N HIS A 166 -15.78 3.91 -3.92
CA HIS A 166 -15.78 5.20 -4.60
C HIS A 166 -16.74 5.12 -5.80
N GLU A 167 -17.81 5.92 -5.78
CA GLU A 167 -18.91 5.89 -6.75
C GLU A 167 -18.93 7.14 -7.66
N ASN A 168 -19.61 7.04 -8.81
CA ASN A 168 -19.74 8.13 -9.81
C ASN A 168 -18.39 8.74 -10.28
N ILE A 169 -17.37 7.89 -10.39
CA ILE A 169 -15.99 8.32 -10.65
C ILE A 169 -15.85 9.04 -12.00
N THR A 170 -15.18 10.19 -11.98
CA THR A 170 -14.89 11.02 -13.16
C THR A 170 -13.41 11.44 -13.19
N PHE A 171 -12.73 11.23 -14.32
CA PHE A 171 -11.36 11.72 -14.53
C PHE A 171 -11.39 13.15 -15.11
N ASN A 172 -10.50 14.02 -14.62
CA ASN A 172 -10.46 15.44 -14.97
C ASN A 172 -9.15 15.81 -15.71
N ASP A 173 -9.22 16.82 -16.59
CA ASP A 173 -8.09 17.29 -17.43
C ASP A 173 -6.88 17.80 -16.62
N ASN A 174 -7.07 18.16 -15.35
CA ASN A 174 -6.03 18.63 -14.43
C ASN A 174 -5.28 17.49 -13.69
N ASN A 175 -5.38 16.24 -14.16
CA ASN A 175 -4.77 15.05 -13.54
C ASN A 175 -5.33 14.70 -12.14
N THR A 176 -6.61 14.99 -11.90
CA THR A 176 -7.32 14.53 -10.70
C THR A 176 -8.51 13.65 -11.06
N VAL A 177 -8.91 12.77 -10.14
CA VAL A 177 -10.11 11.93 -10.26
C VAL A 177 -11.10 12.33 -9.16
N SER A 178 -12.36 12.54 -9.51
CA SER A 178 -13.43 12.99 -8.61
C SER A 178 -14.46 11.87 -8.41
N THR A 179 -15.02 11.78 -7.20
CA THR A 179 -15.87 10.65 -6.78
C THR A 179 -16.85 11.06 -5.67
N ASN A 180 -17.93 10.30 -5.48
CA ASN A 180 -18.67 10.26 -4.23
C ASN A 180 -18.15 9.10 -3.36
N PRO A 181 -17.97 9.27 -2.04
CA PRO A 181 -17.64 8.17 -1.12
C PRO A 181 -18.91 7.41 -0.71
N SER A 182 -18.80 6.08 -0.56
CA SER A 182 -19.91 5.19 -0.19
C SER A 182 -19.40 4.04 0.68
N HIS A 183 -19.90 3.96 1.93
CA HIS A 183 -19.37 3.06 2.97
C HIS A 183 -20.49 2.37 3.78
N PRO A 184 -21.44 1.64 3.18
CA PRO A 184 -22.50 0.97 3.94
C PRO A 184 -21.94 -0.08 4.91
N LEU A 185 -22.52 -0.13 6.11
CA LEU A 185 -22.13 -1.03 7.21
C LEU A 185 -23.02 -2.29 7.25
N VAL A 186 -22.41 -3.46 7.45
CA VAL A 186 -23.11 -4.76 7.51
C VAL A 186 -22.78 -5.50 8.81
N TRP A 187 -23.77 -5.71 9.67
CA TRP A 187 -23.63 -6.38 10.99
C TRP A 187 -22.90 -7.74 10.91
N GLN A 188 -22.02 -8.01 11.89
CA GLN A 188 -21.21 -9.22 12.00
C GLN A 188 -21.38 -9.88 13.38
N GLU A 189 -22.50 -10.59 13.57
CA GLU A 189 -22.83 -11.30 14.82
C GLU A 189 -21.66 -12.17 15.34
N HIS A 190 -21.04 -12.95 14.46
CA HIS A 190 -19.95 -13.87 14.78
C HIS A 190 -18.63 -13.21 15.23
N LEU A 191 -18.48 -11.89 15.03
CA LEU A 191 -17.34 -11.10 15.53
C LEU A 191 -17.69 -10.24 16.74
N SER A 192 -18.97 -10.16 17.11
CA SER A 192 -19.47 -9.29 18.17
C SER A 192 -19.50 -9.95 19.55
N GLU A 193 -18.73 -11.02 19.75
CA GLU A 193 -18.56 -11.73 21.04
C GLU A 193 -19.88 -12.14 21.75
N GLY A 194 -20.95 -12.36 20.98
CA GLY A 194 -22.30 -12.70 21.48
C GLY A 194 -23.19 -11.49 21.81
N ARG A 195 -22.70 -10.26 21.64
CA ARG A 195 -23.49 -9.02 21.67
C ARG A 195 -24.48 -8.93 20.51
N ARG A 196 -25.53 -8.15 20.69
CA ARG A 196 -26.57 -7.94 19.68
C ARG A 196 -26.96 -6.49 19.50
N GLU A 197 -27.45 -6.14 18.31
CA GLU A 197 -27.99 -4.82 18.01
C GLU A 197 -29.11 -4.38 18.98
N ASP A 198 -29.89 -5.34 19.53
CA ASP A 198 -30.98 -5.13 20.49
C ASP A 198 -30.55 -5.19 21.98
N ASP A 199 -29.25 -5.26 22.30
CA ASP A 199 -28.75 -5.18 23.68
C ASP A 199 -29.20 -3.86 24.36
N GLU A 200 -29.89 -3.93 25.50
CA GLU A 200 -30.24 -2.75 26.31
C GLU A 200 -28.99 -2.10 26.94
N VAL A 201 -28.86 -0.77 26.76
CA VAL A 201 -27.83 0.07 27.38
C VAL A 201 -28.43 1.34 27.98
N VAL A 202 -27.84 1.80 29.09
CA VAL A 202 -28.20 3.04 29.79
C VAL A 202 -27.29 4.16 29.31
N MET A 203 -27.79 4.99 28.40
CA MET A 203 -27.00 5.99 27.69
C MET A 203 -27.50 7.42 27.92
N VAL A 204 -26.68 8.42 27.60
CA VAL A 204 -27.10 9.83 27.62
C VAL A 204 -28.13 10.14 26.53
N ASN A 205 -29.09 11.00 26.87
CA ASN A 205 -30.02 11.56 25.91
C ASN A 205 -29.36 12.72 25.14
N ILE A 206 -28.67 12.38 24.06
CA ILE A 206 -27.87 13.30 23.24
C ILE A 206 -28.68 14.55 22.85
N ALA A 207 -29.89 14.36 22.31
CA ALA A 207 -30.74 15.47 21.86
C ALA A 207 -31.10 16.45 23.00
N MET A 208 -31.48 15.93 24.18
CA MET A 208 -31.83 16.77 25.34
C MET A 208 -30.62 17.53 25.88
N LEU A 209 -29.46 16.89 25.97
CA LEU A 209 -28.23 17.52 26.46
C LEU A 209 -27.66 18.54 25.46
N ALA A 210 -27.67 18.23 24.16
CA ALA A 210 -27.19 19.12 23.10
C ALA A 210 -28.05 20.39 23.00
N ILE A 211 -29.38 20.25 22.96
CA ILE A 211 -30.29 21.41 22.94
C ILE A 211 -30.11 22.26 24.21
N SER A 212 -29.94 21.63 25.38
CA SER A 212 -29.67 22.36 26.64
C SER A 212 -28.36 23.16 26.58
N HIS A 213 -27.27 22.60 26.03
CA HIS A 213 -26.00 23.31 25.84
C HIS A 213 -26.18 24.50 24.89
N LEU A 214 -26.74 24.27 23.69
CA LEU A 214 -26.88 25.28 22.64
C LEU A 214 -27.82 26.44 23.00
N THR A 215 -28.62 26.28 24.05
CA THR A 215 -29.58 27.28 24.52
C THR A 215 -29.28 27.84 25.92
N ALA A 216 -28.22 27.39 26.60
CA ALA A 216 -27.84 27.86 27.94
C ALA A 216 -27.52 29.36 28.01
N ASP A 217 -26.96 29.92 26.93
CA ASP A 217 -26.64 31.34 26.74
C ASP A 217 -27.81 32.20 26.22
N LYS A 218 -28.92 31.57 25.80
CA LYS A 218 -30.04 32.26 25.14
C LYS A 218 -30.98 32.92 26.16
N SER A 219 -31.96 33.66 25.65
CA SER A 219 -32.86 34.47 26.49
C SER A 219 -33.64 33.63 27.52
N PHE A 220 -33.96 34.26 28.65
CA PHE A 220 -34.65 33.62 29.78
C PHE A 220 -35.94 32.88 29.37
N PHE A 221 -36.72 33.45 28.43
CA PHE A 221 -37.96 32.83 27.94
C PHE A 221 -37.72 31.53 27.14
N VAL A 222 -36.66 31.45 26.33
CA VAL A 222 -36.29 30.20 25.63
C VAL A 222 -35.93 29.11 26.64
N ARG A 223 -35.15 29.46 27.67
CA ARG A 223 -34.71 28.54 28.72
C ARG A 223 -35.87 28.07 29.61
N ILE A 224 -36.86 28.92 29.88
CA ILE A 224 -38.12 28.52 30.54
C ILE A 224 -38.93 27.59 29.64
N GLY A 225 -39.12 27.92 28.36
CA GLY A 225 -39.91 27.11 27.42
C GLY A 225 -39.37 25.67 27.32
N LEU A 226 -38.05 25.53 27.20
CA LEU A 226 -37.38 24.23 27.16
C LEU A 226 -37.43 23.48 28.51
N ASN A 227 -37.22 24.15 29.65
CA ASN A 227 -37.43 23.51 30.96
C ASN A 227 -38.87 23.01 31.13
N SER A 228 -39.88 23.79 30.70
CA SER A 228 -41.29 23.41 30.76
C SER A 228 -41.60 22.22 29.84
N LEU A 229 -41.01 22.18 28.64
CA LEU A 229 -41.09 21.03 27.73
C LEU A 229 -40.51 19.77 28.39
N PHE A 230 -39.30 19.83 28.93
CA PHE A 230 -38.65 18.68 29.55
C PHE A 230 -39.43 18.14 30.77
N MET A 231 -40.13 19.02 31.50
CA MET A 231 -41.03 18.60 32.58
C MET A 231 -42.32 17.96 32.05
N THR A 232 -43.00 18.59 31.09
CA THR A 232 -44.29 18.11 30.56
C THR A 232 -44.17 16.84 29.70
N GLN A 233 -43.06 16.66 28.99
CA GLN A 233 -42.72 15.43 28.26
C GLN A 233 -42.00 14.39 29.15
N ASN A 234 -41.80 14.70 30.44
CA ASN A 234 -41.00 13.95 31.40
C ASN A 234 -39.61 13.48 30.88
N SER A 235 -38.99 14.23 29.96
CA SER A 235 -37.75 13.87 29.28
C SER A 235 -36.61 13.70 30.29
N GLN A 236 -35.94 12.55 30.25
CA GLN A 236 -34.80 12.25 31.12
C GLN A 236 -33.47 12.46 30.39
N PRO A 237 -32.42 12.91 31.10
CA PRO A 237 -31.10 13.18 30.52
C PRO A 237 -30.25 11.91 30.32
N ILE A 238 -30.63 10.82 31.00
CA ILE A 238 -30.10 9.47 30.85
C ILE A 238 -31.32 8.57 30.60
N VAL A 239 -31.22 7.65 29.65
CA VAL A 239 -32.32 6.81 29.17
C VAL A 239 -31.83 5.39 28.87
N ARG A 240 -32.72 4.41 28.98
CA ARG A 240 -32.51 3.08 28.39
C ARG A 240 -32.87 3.13 26.90
N MET A 241 -32.06 2.51 26.07
CA MET A 241 -32.33 2.23 24.65
C MET A 241 -31.49 1.04 24.20
N THR A 242 -31.74 0.52 23.00
CA THR A 242 -30.87 -0.51 22.39
C THR A 242 -29.54 0.08 21.91
N ALA A 243 -28.50 -0.75 21.83
CA ALA A 243 -27.22 -0.37 21.27
C ALA A 243 -27.35 0.21 19.84
N ARG A 244 -28.22 -0.38 19.02
CA ARG A 244 -28.53 0.06 17.65
C ARG A 244 -29.18 1.44 17.60
N GLU A 245 -30.16 1.71 18.47
CA GLU A 245 -30.81 3.03 18.55
C GLU A 245 -29.81 4.14 18.87
N PHE A 246 -28.85 3.89 19.77
CA PHE A 246 -27.80 4.86 20.11
C PHE A 246 -26.82 5.10 18.95
N MET A 247 -26.44 4.04 18.22
CA MET A 247 -25.47 4.11 17.13
C MET A 247 -26.07 4.67 15.83
N PHE A 248 -27.19 4.10 15.37
CA PHE A 248 -27.78 4.33 14.04
C PHE A 248 -28.99 5.27 14.04
N GLY A 249 -29.47 5.63 15.23
CA GLY A 249 -30.36 6.75 15.44
C GLY A 249 -31.71 6.37 16.02
N TYR A 250 -32.11 7.14 17.02
CA TYR A 250 -33.42 7.08 17.66
C TYR A 250 -34.22 8.34 17.32
N ALA A 251 -35.53 8.17 17.15
CA ALA A 251 -36.46 9.30 16.99
C ALA A 251 -36.78 9.89 18.36
N THR A 252 -37.02 11.21 18.43
CA THR A 252 -37.44 11.86 19.69
C THR A 252 -38.53 12.90 19.47
N THR A 253 -39.30 13.18 20.53
CA THR A 253 -40.18 14.35 20.58
C THR A 253 -39.40 15.68 20.56
N LEU A 254 -38.06 15.65 20.64
CA LEU A 254 -37.19 16.82 20.57
C LEU A 254 -36.66 17.07 19.14
N THR A 255 -36.39 16.05 18.32
CA THR A 255 -36.01 16.23 16.90
C THR A 255 -37.18 16.79 16.10
N THR A 256 -38.36 16.17 16.26
CA THR A 256 -39.62 16.68 15.66
C THR A 256 -40.00 18.09 16.12
N LEU A 257 -39.64 18.49 17.35
CA LEU A 257 -39.82 19.87 17.82
C LEU A 257 -38.72 20.81 17.28
N GLY A 258 -37.48 20.34 17.20
CA GLY A 258 -36.35 21.05 16.61
C GLY A 258 -36.61 21.45 15.17
N ASN A 259 -37.01 20.48 14.33
CA ASN A 259 -37.36 20.70 12.93
C ASN A 259 -38.57 21.66 12.77
N LYS A 260 -39.41 21.83 13.81
CA LYS A 260 -40.61 22.68 13.78
C LYS A 260 -40.40 24.10 14.35
N PHE A 261 -39.50 24.27 15.32
CA PHE A 261 -39.27 25.55 16.02
C PHE A 261 -37.89 26.17 15.71
N LEU A 262 -36.95 25.39 15.19
CA LEU A 262 -35.62 25.81 14.72
C LEU A 262 -35.33 25.24 13.31
N PRO A 263 -36.23 25.43 12.32
CA PRO A 263 -36.20 24.75 11.01
C PRO A 263 -34.97 25.08 10.13
N ASN A 264 -34.17 26.09 10.49
CA ASN A 264 -32.94 26.47 9.79
C ASN A 264 -31.67 25.98 10.52
N TRP A 265 -31.82 25.15 11.57
CA TRP A 265 -30.71 24.79 12.47
C TRP A 265 -30.72 23.30 12.86
N ILE A 266 -31.87 22.64 12.83
CA ILE A 266 -32.01 21.19 12.98
C ILE A 266 -32.79 20.68 11.75
N HIS A 267 -32.21 19.72 11.04
CA HIS A 267 -32.76 19.11 9.83
C HIS A 267 -32.80 17.56 9.93
N PHE A 268 -32.66 17.02 11.14
CA PHE A 268 -32.36 15.61 11.37
C PHE A 268 -33.51 14.96 12.16
N ASP A 269 -34.23 14.03 11.56
CA ASP A 269 -35.38 13.37 12.22
C ASP A 269 -34.92 12.37 13.31
N LYS A 270 -33.73 11.78 13.13
CA LYS A 270 -33.03 10.86 14.03
C LYS A 270 -31.70 11.44 14.53
N VAL A 271 -31.22 10.98 15.68
CA VAL A 271 -29.88 11.29 16.22
C VAL A 271 -29.11 10.00 16.45
N GLY A 272 -28.12 9.71 15.59
CA GLY A 272 -27.22 8.56 15.71
C GLY A 272 -25.77 8.97 15.49
N LEU A 273 -24.86 8.51 16.34
CA LEU A 273 -23.45 8.92 16.27
C LEU A 273 -22.67 8.23 15.13
N ILE A 274 -22.92 6.94 14.93
CA ILE A 274 -22.33 6.17 13.82
C ILE A 274 -23.05 6.53 12.52
N ASP A 275 -24.36 6.75 12.59
CA ASP A 275 -25.18 7.26 11.48
C ASP A 275 -24.58 8.53 10.87
N ARG A 276 -24.35 9.58 11.69
CA ARG A 276 -23.74 10.84 11.22
C ARG A 276 -22.29 10.70 10.78
N MET A 277 -21.60 9.66 11.22
CA MET A 277 -20.20 9.38 10.86
C MET A 277 -20.06 8.73 9.49
N TYR A 278 -21.10 8.04 9.03
CA TYR A 278 -21.21 7.37 7.72
C TYR A 278 -22.26 8.00 6.78
N ASP A 279 -22.85 9.14 7.18
CA ASP A 279 -23.63 10.05 6.35
C ASP A 279 -22.68 10.74 5.35
N PHE A 280 -22.81 10.42 4.07
CA PHE A 280 -22.07 11.00 2.95
C PHE A 280 -22.99 11.74 1.96
N ASP A 281 -24.20 12.12 2.37
CA ASP A 281 -25.19 12.70 1.46
C ASP A 281 -24.70 14.05 0.90
N ASN A 282 -24.52 14.10 -0.42
CA ASN A 282 -23.95 15.22 -1.19
C ASN A 282 -22.43 15.46 -1.00
N ASP A 283 -21.70 14.57 -0.34
CA ASP A 283 -20.24 14.62 -0.31
C ASP A 283 -19.66 14.30 -1.69
N PHE A 284 -18.58 15.00 -2.05
CA PHE A 284 -17.73 14.61 -3.16
C PHE A 284 -16.27 14.92 -2.84
N GLU A 285 -15.41 14.04 -3.34
CA GLU A 285 -13.98 13.99 -3.05
C GLU A 285 -13.22 14.04 -4.36
N THR A 286 -11.96 14.45 -4.32
CA THR A 286 -11.11 14.52 -5.51
C THR A 286 -9.66 14.25 -5.15
N PHE A 287 -9.05 13.31 -5.85
CA PHE A 287 -7.75 12.73 -5.57
C PHE A 287 -6.78 12.92 -6.75
N HIS A 288 -5.48 12.96 -6.49
CA HIS A 288 -4.47 13.02 -7.54
C HIS A 288 -4.29 11.67 -8.22
N THR A 289 -4.22 11.65 -9.56
CA THR A 289 -4.04 10.40 -10.34
C THR A 289 -2.62 9.83 -10.27
N GLY A 290 -1.65 10.58 -9.74
CA GLY A 290 -0.23 10.23 -9.84
C GLY A 290 0.44 10.69 -11.15
N VAL A 291 -0.23 11.51 -11.97
CA VAL A 291 0.41 12.21 -13.11
C VAL A 291 0.75 13.65 -12.69
N PRO A 292 2.00 14.12 -12.86
CA PRO A 292 3.15 13.42 -13.44
C PRO A 292 3.91 12.50 -12.46
N ASN A 293 3.69 12.62 -11.15
CA ASN A 293 4.50 11.96 -10.12
C ASN A 293 3.72 10.84 -9.41
N ALA A 294 4.12 9.58 -9.60
CA ALA A 294 3.39 8.42 -9.06
C ALA A 294 3.32 8.36 -7.52
N ASN A 295 4.19 9.09 -6.81
CA ASN A 295 4.17 9.17 -5.34
C ASN A 295 2.88 9.81 -4.78
N VAL A 296 2.24 10.72 -5.52
CA VAL A 296 1.00 11.39 -5.09
C VAL A 296 -0.28 10.62 -5.42
N SER A 297 -0.15 9.46 -6.09
CA SER A 297 -1.30 8.69 -6.59
C SER A 297 -2.18 8.20 -5.44
N GLY A 298 -3.47 8.56 -5.50
CA GLY A 298 -4.51 8.19 -4.52
C GLY A 298 -4.62 9.13 -3.32
N LEU A 299 -3.93 10.28 -3.31
CA LEU A 299 -3.98 11.25 -2.22
C LEU A 299 -4.98 12.39 -2.51
N TYR A 300 -5.62 12.93 -1.47
CA TYR A 300 -6.58 14.02 -1.57
C TYR A 300 -5.98 15.27 -2.24
N ALA A 301 -6.68 15.77 -3.25
CA ALA A 301 -6.51 17.09 -3.82
C ALA A 301 -7.54 18.08 -3.22
N THR A 302 -8.82 17.69 -3.15
CA THR A 302 -9.90 18.47 -2.50
C THR A 302 -11.03 17.59 -1.93
N TYR A 303 -11.75 18.12 -0.94
CA TYR A 303 -13.01 17.61 -0.38
C TYR A 303 -14.07 18.72 -0.52
N MET A 304 -15.25 18.40 -1.02
CA MET A 304 -16.29 19.37 -1.39
C MET A 304 -15.76 20.55 -2.25
N GLY A 305 -14.79 20.26 -3.13
CA GLY A 305 -14.16 21.24 -4.01
C GLY A 305 -13.17 22.21 -3.34
N LYS A 306 -12.77 21.97 -2.08
CA LYS A 306 -11.78 22.78 -1.35
C LYS A 306 -10.59 21.96 -0.84
N LYS A 307 -9.43 22.60 -0.77
CA LYS A 307 -8.21 22.05 -0.11
C LYS A 307 -8.29 22.10 1.42
N ASP A 308 -9.22 22.90 1.93
CA ASP A 308 -9.31 23.30 3.33
C ASP A 308 -10.71 23.04 3.88
N LEU A 309 -10.77 22.32 5.00
CA LEU A 309 -12.01 22.06 5.73
C LEU A 309 -12.59 23.36 6.27
N THR A 310 -13.85 23.64 5.93
CA THR A 310 -14.57 24.86 6.32
C THR A 310 -14.80 25.02 7.83
N HIS A 311 -14.59 23.95 8.60
CA HIS A 311 -14.75 23.91 10.06
C HIS A 311 -13.56 24.57 10.80
N TRP A 312 -12.38 24.59 10.18
CA TRP A 312 -11.13 25.04 10.80
C TRP A 312 -10.60 26.33 10.17
N LYS A 313 -9.60 26.94 10.81
CA LYS A 313 -9.01 28.21 10.36
C LYS A 313 -7.49 28.13 10.27
N GLY A 314 -6.96 28.41 9.09
CA GLY A 314 -5.53 28.41 8.84
C GLY A 314 -5.01 27.01 8.51
N ASP A 315 -4.09 27.00 7.57
CA ASP A 315 -3.70 25.86 6.75
C ASP A 315 -3.29 24.64 7.59
N HIS A 316 -2.63 24.86 8.74
CA HIS A 316 -2.25 23.81 9.71
C HIS A 316 -3.43 22.94 10.16
N CYS A 317 -4.58 23.55 10.48
CA CYS A 317 -5.76 22.83 10.95
C CYS A 317 -6.73 22.43 9.83
N SER A 318 -6.77 23.17 8.72
CA SER A 318 -7.76 22.97 7.66
C SER A 318 -7.28 22.11 6.49
N ASN A 319 -5.98 22.10 6.17
CA ASN A 319 -5.49 21.62 4.88
C ASN A 319 -5.45 20.08 4.80
N ILE A 320 -6.32 19.50 3.98
CA ILE A 320 -6.38 18.05 3.70
C ILE A 320 -5.58 17.63 2.46
N GLU A 321 -5.00 18.58 1.71
CA GLU A 321 -4.21 18.26 0.52
C GLU A 321 -3.05 17.30 0.89
N MET A 322 -2.79 16.32 0.02
CA MET A 322 -1.84 15.21 0.24
C MET A 322 -2.21 14.22 1.35
N ALA A 323 -3.43 14.26 1.91
CA ALA A 323 -3.89 13.22 2.84
C ALA A 323 -4.19 11.88 2.13
N SER A 324 -4.10 10.78 2.89
CA SER A 324 -4.65 9.47 2.55
C SER A 324 -6.06 9.28 3.11
N ASP A 325 -6.92 8.60 2.35
CA ASP A 325 -8.23 8.05 2.73
C ASP A 325 -8.16 6.75 3.58
N GLY A 326 -6.96 6.18 3.71
CA GLY A 326 -6.70 4.86 4.30
C GLY A 326 -6.64 3.71 3.30
N VAL A 327 -7.02 3.92 2.04
CA VAL A 327 -6.89 2.93 0.95
C VAL A 327 -5.54 3.05 0.27
N LYS A 328 -5.07 4.29 0.05
CA LYS A 328 -3.80 4.56 -0.62
C LYS A 328 -2.99 5.65 0.09
N PHE A 329 -1.81 5.28 0.56
CA PHE A 329 -0.82 6.19 1.15
C PHE A 329 0.22 6.60 0.09
N PRO A 330 1.11 7.59 0.35
CA PRO A 330 2.13 8.00 -0.61
C PRO A 330 3.01 6.80 -1.04
N SER A 331 3.48 6.79 -2.30
CA SER A 331 4.45 5.78 -2.76
C SER A 331 5.88 6.31 -2.63
N PHE A 332 6.86 5.41 -2.50
CA PHE A 332 8.29 5.71 -2.30
C PHE A 332 8.63 6.44 -0.99
N ILE A 333 7.90 6.11 0.09
CA ILE A 333 8.06 6.66 1.45
C ILE A 333 9.50 6.46 1.96
N GLN A 334 10.14 7.55 2.40
CA GLN A 334 11.46 7.55 3.01
C GLN A 334 11.38 7.33 4.53
N PRO A 335 12.48 6.87 5.19
CA PRO A 335 12.49 6.55 6.62
C PRO A 335 12.02 7.65 7.59
N ASN A 336 12.06 8.92 7.17
CA ASN A 336 11.75 10.10 8.00
C ASN A 336 10.48 10.84 7.54
N ASP A 337 9.75 10.35 6.54
CA ASP A 337 8.58 11.04 6.01
C ASP A 337 7.39 10.93 6.97
N SER A 338 6.76 12.06 7.29
CA SER A 338 5.44 12.12 7.91
C SER A 338 4.35 11.98 6.85
N ILE A 339 3.27 11.26 7.16
CA ILE A 339 2.19 10.97 6.22
C ILE A 339 0.88 11.55 6.74
N LYS A 340 0.16 12.35 5.94
CA LYS A 340 -1.15 12.90 6.34
C LYS A 340 -2.27 11.89 6.12
N PHE A 341 -3.19 11.75 7.07
CA PHE A 341 -4.38 10.89 6.98
C PHE A 341 -5.65 11.71 7.23
N PHE A 342 -6.72 11.43 6.48
CA PHE A 342 -8.02 12.07 6.64
C PHE A 342 -9.18 11.12 6.31
N ARG A 343 -10.20 11.13 7.18
CA ARG A 343 -11.55 10.63 6.92
C ARG A 343 -12.56 11.60 7.54
N LYS A 344 -13.75 11.71 6.95
CA LYS A 344 -14.87 12.53 7.46
C LYS A 344 -15.12 12.34 8.97
N SER A 345 -15.08 11.08 9.42
CA SER A 345 -15.22 10.66 10.82
C SER A 345 -14.22 11.27 11.81
N MET A 346 -13.05 11.71 11.34
CA MET A 346 -12.03 12.35 12.18
C MET A 346 -12.23 13.86 12.31
N CYS A 347 -13.10 14.47 11.48
CA CYS A 347 -13.35 15.92 11.38
C CYS A 347 -12.12 16.82 11.05
N ARG A 348 -10.89 16.28 11.04
CA ARG A 348 -9.64 16.97 10.69
C ARG A 348 -8.62 16.03 10.03
N PRO A 349 -7.65 16.55 9.25
CA PRO A 349 -6.44 15.80 8.90
C PRO A 349 -5.56 15.57 10.14
N ILE A 350 -4.90 14.42 10.23
CA ILE A 350 -3.95 14.08 11.29
C ILE A 350 -2.63 13.62 10.64
N ASN A 351 -1.48 14.09 11.15
CA ASN A 351 -0.20 13.58 10.66
C ASN A 351 0.14 12.26 11.35
N LEU A 352 0.73 11.35 10.57
CA LEU A 352 1.24 10.07 11.03
C LEU A 352 2.77 10.14 11.10
N HIS A 353 3.31 9.74 12.25
CA HIS A 353 4.74 9.60 12.47
C HIS A 353 5.15 8.13 12.55
N ARG A 354 6.36 7.85 12.06
CA ARG A 354 6.89 6.50 12.02
C ARG A 354 7.31 6.03 13.42
N SER A 355 6.88 4.84 13.81
CA SER A 355 7.20 4.22 15.10
C SER A 355 8.23 3.09 14.91
N GLY A 356 9.51 3.42 15.11
CA GLY A 356 10.63 2.47 15.06
C GLY A 356 11.35 2.36 13.71
N GLU A 357 12.61 1.93 13.74
CA GLU A 357 13.52 1.91 12.58
C GLU A 357 13.42 0.66 11.69
N GLU A 358 12.77 -0.41 12.16
CA GLU A 358 12.61 -1.66 11.41
C GLU A 358 11.37 -1.64 10.48
N ARG A 359 11.21 -2.70 9.68
CA ARG A 359 9.98 -2.99 8.92
C ARG A 359 9.22 -4.12 9.62
N VAL A 360 7.92 -3.93 9.84
CA VAL A 360 7.03 -4.96 10.40
C VAL A 360 6.52 -5.82 9.25
N SER A 361 6.66 -7.15 9.38
CA SER A 361 6.16 -8.11 8.40
C SER A 361 4.68 -8.44 8.66
N VAL A 362 3.87 -8.39 7.61
CA VAL A 362 2.44 -8.73 7.63
C VAL A 362 2.13 -9.50 6.34
N GLY A 363 1.67 -10.75 6.47
CA GLY A 363 1.57 -11.66 5.33
C GLY A 363 2.95 -12.01 4.79
N SER A 364 3.13 -11.92 3.47
CA SER A 364 4.44 -12.06 2.81
C SER A 364 5.12 -10.72 2.48
N LEU A 365 4.52 -9.61 2.92
CA LEU A 365 5.02 -8.24 2.74
C LEU A 365 5.58 -7.66 4.04
N SER A 366 6.34 -6.58 3.92
CA SER A 366 6.82 -5.78 5.06
C SER A 366 6.61 -4.29 4.84
N GLY A 367 6.30 -3.57 5.91
CA GLY A 367 5.97 -2.15 5.88
C GLY A 367 6.51 -1.38 7.08
N TYR A 368 6.43 -0.06 7.02
CA TYR A 368 6.75 0.79 8.17
C TYR A 368 5.51 0.94 9.07
N LYS A 369 5.70 0.82 10.38
CA LYS A 369 4.68 1.14 11.39
C LYS A 369 4.59 2.65 11.55
N TYR A 370 3.37 3.16 11.43
CA TYR A 370 3.00 4.55 11.63
C TYR A 370 1.94 4.64 12.74
N ILE A 371 2.00 5.73 13.51
CA ILE A 371 1.08 6.08 14.59
C ILE A 371 0.68 7.56 14.44
N PHE A 372 -0.35 8.04 15.13
CA PHE A 372 -0.66 9.47 15.18
C PHE A 372 0.51 10.30 15.74
N GLU A 373 0.65 11.55 15.27
CA GLU A 373 1.56 12.54 15.83
C GLU A 373 1.40 12.69 17.36
N GLU A 374 2.50 12.87 18.09
CA GLU A 374 2.43 13.12 19.52
C GLU A 374 1.67 14.42 19.79
N ASN A 375 0.73 14.39 20.74
CA ASN A 375 -0.15 15.52 21.04
C ASN A 375 -1.07 15.92 19.85
N ALA A 376 -1.40 14.97 18.96
CA ALA A 376 -2.40 15.16 17.89
C ALA A 376 -3.69 15.84 18.39
N LEU A 377 -4.17 15.45 19.59
CA LEU A 377 -5.41 15.96 20.19
C LEU A 377 -5.16 17.08 21.22
N ASP A 378 -4.03 17.78 21.15
CA ASP A 378 -3.76 18.96 21.98
C ASP A 378 -4.67 20.15 21.61
N ASN A 379 -5.04 20.91 22.63
CA ASN A 379 -5.89 22.09 22.57
C ASN A 379 -5.06 23.39 22.38
N GLY A 380 -3.84 23.30 21.88
CA GLY A 380 -2.91 24.42 21.77
C GLY A 380 -2.15 24.75 23.06
N ARG A 381 -2.13 23.84 24.04
CA ARG A 381 -1.38 23.96 25.31
C ARG A 381 0.06 23.49 25.16
N ILE A 382 0.30 22.48 24.31
CA ILE A 382 1.62 21.88 24.09
C ILE A 382 2.20 22.32 22.74
N ASN A 383 1.45 22.20 21.64
CA ASN A 383 1.79 22.80 20.35
C ASN A 383 0.95 24.06 20.12
N PRO A 384 1.51 25.28 20.17
CA PRO A 384 0.78 26.52 19.94
C PRO A 384 0.05 26.62 18.58
N GLU A 385 0.44 25.83 17.57
CA GLU A 385 -0.22 25.79 16.26
C GLU A 385 -1.61 25.14 16.34
N ASN A 386 -1.79 24.14 17.23
CA ASN A 386 -3.07 23.46 17.44
C ASN A 386 -4.17 24.37 18.03
N LYS A 387 -3.87 25.63 18.37
CA LYS A 387 -4.86 26.63 18.79
C LYS A 387 -5.93 26.90 17.74
N CYS A 388 -5.72 26.60 16.46
CA CYS A 388 -6.78 26.70 15.45
C CYS A 388 -7.89 25.64 15.60
N PHE A 389 -7.71 24.61 16.44
CA PHE A 389 -8.79 23.71 16.86
C PHE A 389 -9.65 24.27 18.02
N CYS A 390 -9.29 25.42 18.63
CA CYS A 390 -10.08 26.04 19.69
C CYS A 390 -11.24 26.89 19.14
N ARG A 391 -12.47 26.45 19.37
CA ARG A 391 -13.66 27.06 18.80
C ARG A 391 -13.98 28.42 19.43
N HIS A 392 -14.02 29.49 18.62
CA HIS A 392 -14.29 30.87 19.04
C HIS A 392 -13.39 31.39 20.18
N GLY A 393 -12.15 30.89 20.29
CA GLY A 393 -11.22 31.25 21.37
C GLY A 393 -11.45 30.48 22.68
N TYR A 394 -12.42 29.56 22.72
CA TYR A 394 -12.57 28.59 23.80
C TYR A 394 -11.83 27.31 23.42
N CYS A 395 -10.81 26.96 24.22
CA CYS A 395 -10.15 25.66 24.14
C CYS A 395 -10.81 24.70 25.15
N GLN A 396 -11.17 23.50 24.70
CA GLN A 396 -11.55 22.40 25.59
C GLN A 396 -10.33 21.88 26.38
N PRO A 397 -10.49 21.01 27.39
CA PRO A 397 -9.36 20.31 28.03
C PRO A 397 -8.39 19.62 27.04
N HIS A 398 -7.14 19.42 27.47
CA HIS A 398 -6.11 18.73 26.69
C HIS A 398 -6.53 17.29 26.35
N GLY A 399 -6.26 16.84 25.11
CA GLY A 399 -6.67 15.53 24.61
C GLY A 399 -8.10 15.47 24.05
N LEU A 400 -8.80 16.61 23.96
CA LEU A 400 -10.10 16.76 23.31
C LEU A 400 -10.03 17.69 22.10
N ILE A 401 -10.69 17.31 20.99
CA ILE A 401 -10.95 18.18 19.85
C ILE A 401 -12.45 18.48 19.73
N ASP A 402 -12.81 19.76 19.61
CA ASP A 402 -14.18 20.27 19.48
C ASP A 402 -14.72 20.06 18.05
N VAL A 403 -15.36 18.93 17.78
CA VAL A 403 -15.86 18.56 16.44
C VAL A 403 -17.32 18.98 16.18
N THR A 404 -17.79 19.98 16.92
CA THR A 404 -19.20 20.43 16.93
C THR A 404 -19.76 20.72 15.53
N ASP A 405 -18.99 21.31 14.61
CA ASP A 405 -19.49 21.62 13.25
C ASP A 405 -19.56 20.42 12.30
N CYS A 406 -18.92 19.29 12.62
CA CYS A 406 -19.06 18.03 11.87
C CYS A 406 -20.31 17.26 12.33
N TYR A 407 -20.53 17.20 13.65
CA TYR A 407 -21.57 16.39 14.30
C TYR A 407 -22.79 17.23 14.72
N TYR A 408 -23.70 17.47 13.79
CA TYR A 408 -25.03 18.11 13.99
C TYR A 408 -25.03 19.53 14.59
N GLY A 409 -23.88 20.17 14.82
CA GLY A 409 -23.81 21.37 15.67
C GLY A 409 -23.93 21.06 17.17
N PHE A 410 -23.90 19.79 17.57
CA PHE A 410 -23.97 19.33 18.97
C PHE A 410 -22.58 19.41 19.62
N PRO A 411 -22.47 19.53 20.96
CA PRO A 411 -21.20 19.71 21.67
C PRO A 411 -20.38 18.41 21.76
N ILE A 412 -20.06 17.83 20.61
CA ILE A 412 -19.37 16.56 20.44
C ILE A 412 -17.86 16.81 20.40
N SER A 413 -17.09 15.90 20.99
CA SER A 413 -15.65 16.07 21.10
C SER A 413 -14.91 14.74 21.00
N LEU A 414 -13.87 14.70 20.15
CA LEU A 414 -13.10 13.48 19.91
C LEU A 414 -11.91 13.39 20.88
N SER A 415 -11.62 12.17 21.34
CA SER A 415 -10.45 11.84 22.16
C SER A 415 -9.86 10.49 21.74
N LEU A 416 -8.72 10.10 22.32
CA LEU A 416 -8.32 8.69 22.33
C LEU A 416 -9.22 7.89 23.30
N PRO A 417 -9.36 6.56 23.14
CA PRO A 417 -10.17 5.74 24.03
C PRO A 417 -9.74 5.82 25.50
N HIS A 418 -10.74 5.81 26.38
CA HIS A 418 -10.62 6.00 27.84
C HIS A 418 -9.91 7.29 28.26
N PHE A 419 -9.96 8.33 27.42
CA PHE A 419 -9.20 9.58 27.59
C PHE A 419 -7.68 9.35 27.76
N MET A 420 -7.12 8.35 27.07
CA MET A 420 -5.67 8.14 27.00
C MET A 420 -4.95 9.40 26.50
N ASP A 421 -3.77 9.68 27.08
CA ASP A 421 -2.91 10.84 26.78
C ASP A 421 -3.63 12.21 26.86
N ALA A 422 -4.76 12.30 27.60
CA ALA A 422 -5.56 13.51 27.80
C ALA A 422 -5.35 14.14 29.20
N ASP A 423 -6.06 15.24 29.51
CA ASP A 423 -6.00 15.89 30.83
C ASP A 423 -6.56 14.95 31.94
N PRO A 424 -5.84 14.71 33.06
CA PRO A 424 -6.27 13.80 34.12
C PRO A 424 -7.66 14.06 34.68
N GLY A 425 -8.12 15.33 34.68
CA GLY A 425 -9.47 15.69 35.13
C GLY A 425 -10.59 15.03 34.32
N LEU A 426 -10.33 14.56 33.09
CA LEU A 426 -11.29 13.81 32.28
C LEU A 426 -11.48 12.38 32.80
N GLN A 427 -10.39 11.75 33.26
CA GLN A 427 -10.40 10.41 33.85
C GLN A 427 -10.89 10.43 35.31
N GLU A 428 -10.49 11.45 36.08
CA GLU A 428 -10.89 11.57 37.48
C GLU A 428 -12.40 11.84 37.68
N ASN A 429 -13.08 12.44 36.71
CA ASN A 429 -14.49 12.82 36.84
C ASN A 429 -15.50 11.71 36.47
N VAL A 430 -15.07 10.64 35.79
CA VAL A 430 -15.91 9.51 35.37
C VAL A 430 -15.23 8.20 35.75
N THR A 431 -15.84 7.42 36.65
CA THR A 431 -15.26 6.15 37.11
C THR A 431 -15.57 5.00 36.14
N GLY A 432 -14.67 4.02 36.07
CA GLY A 432 -14.75 2.88 35.15
C GLY A 432 -13.90 2.99 33.88
N LEU A 433 -13.14 4.08 33.72
CA LEU A 433 -12.19 4.27 32.61
C LEU A 433 -10.81 3.66 32.90
N THR A 434 -10.22 2.99 31.92
CA THR A 434 -8.97 2.22 32.03
C THR A 434 -8.05 2.44 30.81
N PRO A 435 -7.38 3.61 30.68
CA PRO A 435 -6.50 3.90 29.55
C PRO A 435 -5.29 2.95 29.47
N ASP A 436 -5.00 2.46 28.27
CA ASP A 436 -3.98 1.45 27.98
C ASP A 436 -3.37 1.73 26.60
N LYS A 437 -2.05 1.92 26.53
CA LYS A 437 -1.37 2.35 25.29
C LYS A 437 -1.27 1.27 24.22
N GLU A 438 -1.28 -0.01 24.59
CA GLU A 438 -1.27 -1.11 23.62
C GLU A 438 -2.68 -1.33 23.05
N LYS A 439 -3.72 -1.20 23.88
CA LYS A 439 -5.12 -1.36 23.45
C LYS A 439 -5.68 -0.14 22.72
N HIS A 440 -5.31 1.08 23.11
CA HIS A 440 -6.02 2.31 22.70
C HIS A 440 -5.23 3.23 21.75
N SER A 441 -3.98 2.90 21.41
CA SER A 441 -3.26 3.59 20.33
C SER A 441 -3.76 3.18 18.94
N SER A 442 -3.56 4.06 17.95
CA SER A 442 -3.83 3.78 16.53
C SER A 442 -2.56 3.37 15.80
N GLU A 443 -2.67 2.42 14.88
CA GLU A 443 -1.56 1.84 14.11
C GLU A 443 -1.90 1.73 12.62
N PHE A 444 -0.91 2.05 11.78
CA PHE A 444 -0.97 1.96 10.33
C PHE A 444 0.31 1.25 9.87
N ILE A 445 0.22 0.07 9.25
CA ILE A 445 1.39 -0.61 8.67
C ILE A 445 1.35 -0.42 7.16
N VAL A 446 2.26 0.40 6.62
CA VAL A 446 2.25 0.85 5.22
C VAL A 446 3.48 0.32 4.48
N GLN A 447 3.25 -0.32 3.33
CA GLN A 447 4.30 -0.80 2.42
C GLN A 447 4.93 0.41 1.69
N PRO A 448 6.22 0.73 1.90
CA PRO A 448 6.73 2.06 1.58
C PRO A 448 6.98 2.31 0.09
N GLU A 449 7.39 1.31 -0.68
CA GLU A 449 7.62 1.48 -2.12
C GLU A 449 6.30 1.71 -2.89
N SER A 450 5.21 1.06 -2.48
CA SER A 450 3.90 1.13 -3.14
C SER A 450 2.89 2.09 -2.51
N GLY A 451 3.01 2.39 -1.22
CA GLY A 451 1.98 3.12 -0.46
C GLY A 451 0.75 2.27 -0.12
N LEU A 452 0.85 0.95 -0.22
CA LEU A 452 -0.24 0.01 0.08
C LEU A 452 -0.35 -0.23 1.61
N PRO A 453 -1.53 -0.09 2.24
CA PRO A 453 -1.71 -0.56 3.61
C PRO A 453 -1.61 -2.10 3.68
N LEU A 454 -0.88 -2.61 4.66
CA LEU A 454 -0.79 -4.03 4.98
C LEU A 454 -1.70 -4.43 6.14
N SER A 455 -1.83 -3.54 7.12
CA SER A 455 -2.73 -3.64 8.27
C SER A 455 -3.06 -2.23 8.79
N LEU A 456 -4.27 -2.03 9.33
CA LEU A 456 -4.77 -0.76 9.86
C LEU A 456 -5.57 -1.00 11.13
N SER A 457 -5.44 -0.12 12.12
CA SER A 457 -6.24 -0.08 13.35
C SER A 457 -6.34 1.36 13.84
N VAL A 458 -7.44 2.04 13.52
CA VAL A 458 -7.67 3.46 13.82
C VAL A 458 -8.71 3.56 14.94
N LYS A 459 -8.29 4.03 16.12
CA LYS A 459 -9.08 4.03 17.36
C LYS A 459 -9.37 5.45 17.85
N VAL A 460 -10.65 5.79 17.98
CA VAL A 460 -11.12 7.12 18.42
C VAL A 460 -12.35 7.00 19.31
N GLN A 461 -12.49 7.90 20.27
CA GLN A 461 -13.62 8.02 21.20
C GLN A 461 -14.44 9.27 20.93
N ILE A 462 -15.77 9.13 20.97
CA ILE A 462 -16.75 10.20 20.84
C ILE A 462 -17.32 10.53 22.23
N ASN A 463 -17.28 11.82 22.57
CA ASN A 463 -17.68 12.36 23.86
C ASN A 463 -18.66 13.52 23.68
N MET A 464 -19.38 13.92 24.73
CA MET A 464 -20.02 15.24 24.82
C MET A 464 -19.29 16.09 25.85
N HIS A 465 -18.85 17.30 25.48
CA HIS A 465 -18.18 18.23 26.39
C HIS A 465 -19.10 19.41 26.74
N PHE A 466 -19.51 19.52 28.00
CA PHE A 466 -20.48 20.52 28.43
C PHE A 466 -19.83 21.75 29.06
N ARG A 467 -20.42 22.92 28.75
CA ARG A 467 -20.19 24.17 29.49
C ARG A 467 -21.12 24.21 30.70
N ASP A 468 -21.46 25.40 31.22
CA ASP A 468 -22.46 25.49 32.26
C ASP A 468 -23.88 25.15 31.74
N LEU A 469 -24.55 24.25 32.45
CA LEU A 469 -25.93 23.81 32.24
C LEU A 469 -26.83 24.12 33.45
N SER A 470 -26.37 24.96 34.39
CA SER A 470 -27.07 25.32 35.65
C SER A 470 -28.51 25.84 35.43
N ALA A 471 -28.76 26.49 34.29
CA ALA A 471 -30.05 27.01 33.87
C ALA A 471 -31.12 25.92 33.63
N TYR A 472 -30.74 24.64 33.59
CA TYR A 472 -31.64 23.52 33.30
C TYR A 472 -31.65 22.51 34.45
N SER A 473 -32.75 22.51 35.21
CA SER A 473 -32.86 21.77 36.49
C SER A 473 -32.61 20.26 36.36
N ARG A 474 -32.99 19.64 35.23
CA ARG A 474 -32.77 18.22 34.92
C ARG A 474 -31.35 17.88 34.42
N VAL A 475 -30.62 18.82 33.80
CA VAL A 475 -29.27 18.56 33.22
C VAL A 475 -28.12 19.23 33.96
N LYS A 476 -28.36 20.05 34.99
CA LYS A 476 -27.33 20.77 35.77
C LYS A 476 -26.18 19.90 36.33
N ARG A 477 -26.36 18.58 36.47
CA ARG A 477 -25.30 17.64 36.90
C ARG A 477 -24.24 17.40 35.83
N PHE A 478 -24.55 17.72 34.57
CA PHE A 478 -23.62 17.65 33.44
C PHE A 478 -22.83 18.96 33.25
N SER A 479 -23.08 20.02 34.02
CA SER A 479 -22.32 21.28 33.92
C SER A 479 -20.82 21.03 34.06
N HIS A 480 -20.03 21.49 33.09
CA HIS A 480 -18.56 21.33 33.04
C HIS A 480 -18.04 19.88 32.98
N LEU A 481 -18.91 18.90 32.73
CA LEU A 481 -18.54 17.49 32.58
C LEU A 481 -18.22 17.17 31.10
N THR A 482 -17.23 16.31 30.87
CA THR A 482 -17.08 15.59 29.61
C THR A 482 -17.62 14.18 29.83
N VAL A 483 -18.63 13.78 29.06
CA VAL A 483 -19.20 12.42 29.13
C VAL A 483 -18.69 11.59 27.97
N PRO A 484 -17.99 10.47 28.21
CA PRO A 484 -17.67 9.50 27.17
C PRO A 484 -18.94 8.74 26.77
N MET A 485 -19.16 8.55 25.47
CA MET A 485 -20.36 7.89 24.94
C MET A 485 -20.06 6.55 24.29
N LEU A 486 -19.10 6.55 23.36
CA LEU A 486 -18.60 5.35 22.71
C LEU A 486 -17.17 5.57 22.23
N TRP A 487 -16.44 4.49 22.02
CA TRP A 487 -15.24 4.51 21.17
C TRP A 487 -15.35 3.42 20.10
N PHE A 488 -14.60 3.59 19.02
CA PHE A 488 -14.61 2.68 17.90
C PHE A 488 -13.21 2.41 17.36
N GLU A 489 -13.02 1.24 16.77
CA GLU A 489 -11.85 0.84 15.99
C GLU A 489 -12.29 0.61 14.54
N ILE A 490 -11.72 1.35 13.59
CA ILE A 490 -11.76 0.99 12.16
C ILE A 490 -10.52 0.14 11.88
N MET A 491 -10.72 -1.12 11.51
CA MET A 491 -9.68 -2.15 11.40
C MET A 491 -9.61 -2.75 9.99
N MET A 492 -8.40 -2.91 9.46
CA MET A 492 -8.08 -3.85 8.38
C MET A 492 -7.01 -4.81 8.93
N PRO A 493 -7.36 -6.07 9.29
CA PRO A 493 -6.44 -6.93 10.02
C PRO A 493 -5.21 -7.35 9.20
N LYS A 494 -5.43 -7.76 7.94
CA LYS A 494 -4.39 -8.10 6.97
C LYS A 494 -4.93 -7.95 5.54
N LEU A 495 -4.04 -7.94 4.55
CA LEU A 495 -4.45 -8.12 3.15
C LEU A 495 -5.00 -9.55 2.91
N PRO A 496 -5.98 -9.72 2.00
CA PRO A 496 -6.37 -11.02 1.45
C PRO A 496 -5.20 -11.68 0.72
N GLU A 497 -5.15 -13.01 0.73
CA GLU A 497 -4.05 -13.80 0.17
C GLU A 497 -3.86 -13.60 -1.35
N SER A 498 -4.93 -13.26 -2.07
CA SER A 498 -4.88 -12.91 -3.50
C SER A 498 -4.25 -11.53 -3.77
N LEU A 499 -4.33 -10.60 -2.81
CA LEU A 499 -3.60 -9.33 -2.86
C LEU A 499 -2.16 -9.51 -2.40
N ASP A 500 -1.96 -10.14 -1.24
CA ASP A 500 -0.65 -10.37 -0.63
C ASP A 500 0.31 -11.08 -1.59
N ASN A 501 -0.08 -12.24 -2.16
CA ASN A 501 0.74 -12.96 -3.14
C ASN A 501 1.03 -12.15 -4.42
N ARG A 502 0.07 -11.36 -4.90
CA ARG A 502 0.24 -10.53 -6.11
C ARG A 502 1.20 -9.37 -5.89
N PHE A 503 1.05 -8.66 -4.77
CA PHE A 503 1.94 -7.56 -4.42
C PHE A 503 3.32 -8.07 -3.98
N ASN A 504 3.42 -9.23 -3.31
CA ASN A 504 4.68 -9.94 -3.07
C ASN A 504 5.42 -10.25 -4.38
N PHE A 505 4.72 -10.74 -5.40
CA PHE A 505 5.32 -10.88 -6.74
C PHE A 505 5.82 -9.55 -7.32
N TYR A 506 5.05 -8.47 -7.20
CA TYR A 506 5.47 -7.16 -7.73
C TYR A 506 6.62 -6.51 -6.93
N LEU A 507 6.69 -6.69 -5.61
CA LEU A 507 7.57 -5.93 -4.72
C LEU A 507 8.80 -6.72 -4.25
N ASN A 508 8.69 -8.05 -4.13
CA ASN A 508 9.79 -8.90 -3.65
C ASN A 508 10.38 -9.78 -4.75
N TYR A 509 9.63 -10.18 -5.79
CA TYR A 509 10.16 -11.07 -6.85
C TYR A 509 10.55 -10.34 -8.15
N LEU A 510 9.69 -9.46 -8.69
CA LEU A 510 9.99 -8.71 -9.92
C LEU A 510 11.30 -7.89 -9.87
N PRO A 511 11.69 -7.20 -8.77
CA PRO A 511 12.93 -6.41 -8.74
C PRO A 511 14.19 -7.22 -9.02
N TYR A 512 14.22 -8.51 -8.66
CA TYR A 512 15.37 -9.38 -8.92
C TYR A 512 15.50 -9.82 -10.38
N ILE A 513 14.44 -9.74 -11.19
CA ILE A 513 14.50 -10.10 -12.62
C ILE A 513 15.43 -9.14 -13.37
N GLU A 514 15.50 -7.87 -13.00
CA GLU A 514 16.35 -6.89 -13.66
C GLU A 514 17.87 -7.16 -13.50
N PRO A 515 18.44 -7.30 -12.27
CA PRO A 515 19.85 -7.66 -12.11
C PRO A 515 20.16 -9.07 -12.63
N LEU A 516 19.24 -10.04 -12.51
CA LEU A 516 19.44 -11.37 -13.09
C LEU A 516 19.48 -11.32 -14.62
N GLY A 517 18.62 -10.53 -15.25
CA GLY A 517 18.62 -10.29 -16.70
C GLY A 517 19.86 -9.55 -17.18
N PHE A 518 20.33 -8.54 -16.42
CA PHE A 518 21.57 -7.82 -16.70
C PHE A 518 22.79 -8.75 -16.62
N TRP A 519 23.03 -9.40 -15.48
CA TRP A 519 24.19 -10.27 -15.28
C TRP A 519 24.15 -11.52 -16.17
N GLY A 520 22.97 -12.12 -16.34
CA GLY A 520 22.76 -13.25 -17.23
C GLY A 520 23.00 -12.89 -18.71
N GLY A 521 22.48 -11.75 -19.17
CA GLY A 521 22.69 -11.26 -20.53
C GLY A 521 24.16 -10.90 -20.81
N LEU A 522 24.84 -10.28 -19.84
CA LEU A 522 26.26 -9.95 -19.94
C LEU A 522 27.14 -11.21 -19.97
N LEU A 523 26.88 -12.19 -19.08
CA LEU A 523 27.62 -13.45 -19.03
C LEU A 523 27.37 -14.32 -20.27
N ALA A 524 26.11 -14.45 -20.72
CA ALA A 524 25.76 -15.14 -21.95
C ALA A 524 26.38 -14.48 -23.18
N GLY A 525 26.33 -13.15 -23.26
CA GLY A 525 26.98 -12.40 -24.33
C GLY A 525 28.49 -12.61 -24.38
N LEU A 526 29.18 -12.46 -23.23
CA LEU A 526 30.63 -12.63 -23.14
C LEU A 526 31.06 -14.07 -23.45
N THR A 527 30.36 -15.08 -22.94
CA THR A 527 30.67 -16.50 -23.23
C THR A 527 30.40 -16.85 -24.69
N LEU A 528 29.33 -16.34 -25.32
CA LEU A 528 29.09 -16.49 -26.76
C LEU A 528 30.16 -15.82 -27.62
N LEU A 529 30.64 -14.63 -27.23
CA LEU A 529 31.76 -13.96 -27.91
C LEU A 529 33.06 -14.77 -27.80
N ILE A 530 33.43 -15.22 -26.59
CA ILE A 530 34.63 -16.05 -26.37
C ILE A 530 34.52 -17.37 -27.16
N TYR A 531 33.36 -18.03 -27.16
CA TYR A 531 33.12 -19.25 -27.92
C TYR A 531 33.21 -19.02 -29.44
N ALA A 532 32.63 -17.93 -29.95
CA ALA A 532 32.70 -17.60 -31.37
C ALA A 532 34.13 -17.26 -31.82
N ILE A 533 34.88 -16.50 -31.02
CA ILE A 533 36.29 -16.14 -31.27
C ILE A 533 37.18 -17.39 -31.24
N THR A 534 37.10 -18.22 -30.20
CA THR A 534 37.89 -19.47 -30.10
C THR A 534 37.56 -20.45 -31.23
N ARG A 535 36.27 -20.60 -31.58
CA ARG A 535 35.85 -21.41 -32.74
C ARG A 535 36.37 -20.85 -34.06
N ALA A 536 36.46 -19.53 -34.21
CA ALA A 536 37.03 -18.89 -35.39
C ALA A 536 38.57 -19.08 -35.47
N THR A 537 39.32 -18.90 -34.38
CA THR A 537 40.78 -19.09 -34.37
C THR A 537 41.18 -20.56 -34.53
N LEU A 538 40.44 -21.51 -33.95
CA LEU A 538 40.61 -22.95 -34.20
C LEU A 538 40.32 -23.29 -35.67
N LYS A 539 39.27 -22.70 -36.27
CA LYS A 539 38.98 -22.92 -37.70
C LYS A 539 40.06 -22.34 -38.60
N MET A 540 40.53 -21.10 -38.35
CA MET A 540 41.61 -20.49 -39.12
C MET A 540 42.94 -21.24 -38.98
N SER A 541 43.32 -21.68 -37.77
CA SER A 541 44.55 -22.46 -37.58
C SER A 541 44.48 -23.86 -38.22
N SER A 542 43.31 -24.51 -38.24
CA SER A 542 43.12 -25.76 -39.00
C SER A 542 43.23 -25.55 -40.52
N LEU A 543 42.73 -24.43 -41.05
CA LEU A 543 42.89 -24.04 -42.45
C LEU A 543 44.34 -23.72 -42.80
N ALA A 544 45.06 -22.99 -41.94
CA ALA A 544 46.48 -22.68 -42.11
C ALA A 544 47.37 -23.93 -42.07
N LYS A 545 47.10 -24.86 -41.13
CA LYS A 545 47.75 -26.20 -41.14
C LYS A 545 47.45 -26.94 -42.44
N LYS A 546 46.22 -26.89 -42.95
CA LYS A 546 45.83 -27.57 -44.19
C LYS A 546 46.46 -26.95 -45.44
N SER A 547 46.65 -25.62 -45.51
CA SER A 547 47.37 -24.99 -46.61
C SER A 547 48.87 -25.29 -46.57
N HIS A 548 49.50 -25.25 -45.39
CA HIS A 548 50.92 -25.60 -45.23
C HIS A 548 51.22 -27.07 -45.60
N LEU A 549 50.32 -27.99 -45.25
CA LEU A 549 50.42 -29.41 -45.65
C LEU A 549 50.20 -29.58 -47.17
N LEU A 550 49.38 -28.72 -47.79
CA LEU A 550 49.16 -28.71 -49.23
C LEU A 550 50.38 -28.13 -49.99
N GLU A 551 51.02 -27.06 -49.50
CA GLU A 551 52.30 -26.56 -50.01
C GLU A 551 53.43 -27.60 -49.87
N LEU A 552 53.52 -28.28 -48.72
CA LEU A 552 54.48 -29.40 -48.54
C LEU A 552 54.28 -30.50 -49.58
N ASN A 553 53.04 -30.86 -49.90
CA ASN A 553 52.75 -31.87 -50.92
C ASN A 553 53.06 -31.36 -52.35
N TYR A 554 52.83 -30.09 -52.66
CA TYR A 554 53.25 -29.48 -53.93
C TYR A 554 54.78 -29.41 -54.06
N GLY A 555 55.49 -29.02 -53.00
CA GLY A 555 56.95 -29.05 -52.96
C GLY A 555 57.51 -30.46 -53.13
N ARG A 556 56.86 -31.47 -52.54
CA ARG A 556 57.22 -32.88 -52.70
C ARG A 556 56.96 -33.41 -54.11
N ALA A 557 55.89 -32.95 -54.78
CA ALA A 557 55.64 -33.26 -56.19
C ALA A 557 56.72 -32.64 -57.10
N ASN A 558 57.08 -31.37 -56.89
CA ASN A 558 58.15 -30.70 -57.64
C ASN A 558 59.52 -31.39 -57.43
N LEU A 559 59.81 -31.89 -56.22
CA LEU A 559 61.01 -32.69 -55.94
C LEU A 559 61.04 -34.03 -56.68
N ILE A 560 59.90 -34.71 -56.84
CA ILE A 560 59.79 -35.93 -57.64
C ILE A 560 60.00 -35.62 -59.13
N GLN A 561 59.46 -34.50 -59.62
CA GLN A 561 59.64 -34.07 -61.01
C GLN A 561 61.09 -33.62 -61.31
N ALA A 562 61.77 -33.00 -60.34
CA ALA A 562 63.20 -32.67 -60.45
C ALA A 562 64.07 -33.93 -60.52
N ASN A 563 63.69 -35.02 -59.83
CA ASN A 563 64.47 -36.25 -59.76
C ASN A 563 64.44 -37.11 -61.05
N GLN A 564 63.79 -36.65 -62.13
CA GLN A 564 63.89 -37.25 -63.47
C GLN A 564 64.96 -36.60 -64.36
N ASN A 565 65.39 -35.37 -64.05
CA ASN A 565 66.45 -34.65 -64.77
C ASN A 565 67.65 -34.42 -63.82
N GLY A 566 68.56 -35.39 -63.77
CA GLY A 566 69.62 -35.46 -62.76
C GLY A 566 70.90 -34.69 -63.06
N VAL A 567 72.02 -35.27 -62.59
CA VAL A 567 73.42 -34.78 -62.72
C VAL A 567 73.79 -33.61 -61.80
N TYR A 568 74.18 -33.94 -60.56
CA TYR A 568 75.59 -33.76 -60.15
C TYR A 568 75.96 -34.73 -59.00
N LYS A 569 77.25 -34.99 -58.80
CA LYS A 569 77.81 -35.80 -57.69
C LYS A 569 79.00 -35.07 -57.04
N PRO A 570 79.44 -35.45 -55.83
CA PRO A 570 79.97 -34.48 -54.86
C PRO A 570 81.47 -34.18 -54.98
N CYS A 571 81.89 -33.11 -54.30
CA CYS A 571 83.27 -32.91 -53.87
C CYS A 571 83.32 -32.72 -52.34
N GLU A 572 84.36 -33.27 -51.71
CA GLU A 572 84.61 -33.15 -50.27
C GLU A 572 85.26 -31.81 -49.91
N LEU A 573 85.23 -31.46 -48.62
CA LEU A 573 86.23 -30.57 -48.01
C LEU A 573 86.56 -31.10 -46.61
N LYS A 574 87.85 -31.31 -46.34
CA LYS A 574 88.33 -32.02 -45.13
C LYS A 574 88.48 -31.10 -43.91
N LEU A 575 88.46 -31.76 -42.75
CA LEU A 575 88.62 -31.19 -41.41
C LEU A 575 89.92 -30.42 -41.20
N LEU A 576 89.85 -29.41 -40.32
CA LEU A 576 90.86 -29.21 -39.28
C LEU A 576 90.15 -29.20 -37.94
N GLU A 577 90.60 -30.03 -37.01
CA GLU A 577 90.08 -30.10 -35.64
C GLU A 577 90.74 -29.05 -34.74
N LYS A 578 90.00 -28.56 -33.74
CA LYS A 578 90.58 -28.48 -32.39
C LYS A 578 89.51 -28.74 -31.33
N ASN A 579 89.80 -29.72 -30.48
CA ASN A 579 88.91 -30.29 -29.47
C ASN A 579 88.36 -29.26 -28.46
N GLU A 580 87.10 -29.45 -28.05
CA GLU A 580 86.85 -29.86 -26.66
C GLU A 580 85.62 -30.80 -26.52
N LYS A 581 85.42 -31.34 -25.32
CA LYS A 581 84.58 -32.51 -24.95
C LYS A 581 83.14 -32.08 -24.60
N SER A 582 82.08 -32.92 -24.57
CA SER A 582 81.90 -34.36 -24.83
C SER A 582 80.41 -34.69 -25.11
N ASN A 583 80.13 -35.92 -25.59
CA ASN A 583 78.83 -36.40 -26.08
C ASN A 583 77.69 -36.48 -25.04
N ILE A 584 76.43 -36.21 -25.45
CA ILE A 584 75.21 -36.91 -24.97
C ILE A 584 74.18 -37.06 -26.10
N ILE A 585 73.91 -38.31 -26.53
CA ILE A 585 72.66 -38.85 -27.11
C ILE A 585 72.67 -40.34 -26.65
N LEU A 586 71.63 -40.99 -26.13
CA LEU A 586 70.43 -41.46 -26.86
C LEU A 586 69.34 -42.07 -25.95
N SER A 587 68.11 -42.18 -26.49
CA SER A 587 66.97 -43.06 -26.13
C SER A 587 66.25 -42.94 -24.77
N ASN A 588 64.98 -42.53 -24.86
CA ASN A 588 63.76 -43.21 -24.38
C ASN A 588 63.84 -44.27 -23.26
N ALA A 589 63.02 -44.11 -22.22
CA ALA A 589 61.90 -45.02 -21.87
C ALA A 589 61.05 -44.44 -20.72
N ASN A 590 59.83 -44.97 -20.54
CA ASN A 590 59.00 -44.70 -19.35
C ASN A 590 59.40 -45.65 -18.20
N GLU A 591 59.14 -45.30 -16.95
CA GLU A 591 58.16 -46.07 -16.13
C GLU A 591 57.71 -45.34 -14.85
N THR A 592 57.04 -46.05 -13.94
CA THR A 592 55.99 -45.54 -13.05
C THR A 592 56.38 -45.42 -11.57
N SER A 593 55.58 -44.59 -10.88
CA SER A 593 55.08 -44.81 -9.52
C SER A 593 55.92 -44.41 -8.29
N ASN A 594 55.16 -43.86 -7.33
CA ASN A 594 55.27 -43.98 -5.88
C ASN A 594 56.21 -43.05 -5.07
N LEU A 595 55.60 -42.54 -3.98
CA LEU A 595 56.01 -42.69 -2.57
C LEU A 595 56.40 -41.42 -1.77
N TYR A 596 55.66 -41.23 -0.67
CA TYR A 596 55.97 -40.56 0.61
C TYR A 596 56.13 -39.02 0.75
N THR A 597 55.11 -38.46 1.43
CA THR A 597 55.22 -37.77 2.75
C THR A 597 55.35 -36.24 2.79
N GLU A 598 54.56 -35.64 3.68
CA GLU A 598 54.55 -34.22 4.07
C GLU A 598 55.79 -33.82 4.89
N LEU A 599 56.02 -32.51 5.06
CA LEU A 599 56.25 -31.98 6.42
C LEU A 599 55.97 -30.47 6.53
N GLN A 600 55.64 -30.05 7.75
CA GLN A 600 55.16 -28.71 8.13
C GLN A 600 56.30 -27.77 8.58
N PRO A 601 55.97 -26.49 8.75
CA PRO A 601 56.33 -25.70 9.95
C PRO A 601 55.04 -25.36 10.76
N THR A 602 55.01 -25.14 12.07
CA THR A 602 56.04 -24.85 13.09
C THR A 602 55.75 -25.56 14.44
N PHE A 603 56.69 -25.49 15.40
CA PHE A 603 56.73 -26.30 16.64
C PHE A 603 56.49 -25.49 17.94
N LYS A 604 56.11 -26.20 19.03
CA LYS A 604 56.02 -25.80 20.48
C LYS A 604 54.66 -25.20 20.90
N LYS A 605 54.10 -25.52 22.10
CA LYS A 605 54.59 -26.36 23.22
C LYS A 605 53.45 -27.02 24.05
N GLN A 606 53.72 -28.21 24.59
CA GLN A 606 52.92 -29.01 25.55
C GLN A 606 52.83 -28.39 26.97
N PRO A 607 51.99 -28.89 27.93
CA PRO A 607 51.18 -30.15 27.95
C PRO A 607 49.65 -29.88 28.19
N ASN A 608 48.72 -30.78 28.61
CA ASN A 608 48.79 -32.17 29.13
C ASN A 608 47.49 -33.02 28.93
N ASN A 609 47.62 -34.30 29.31
CA ASN A 609 46.68 -35.41 29.64
C ASN A 609 45.28 -35.13 30.27
N LEU A 610 44.25 -35.99 30.15
CA LEU A 610 43.98 -37.17 29.26
C LEU A 610 42.51 -37.70 29.41
N HIS A 611 42.04 -38.54 28.47
CA HIS A 611 40.86 -39.46 28.51
C HIS A 611 39.43 -38.85 28.43
N THR A 612 38.47 -39.28 27.56
CA THR A 612 38.46 -40.10 26.30
C THR A 612 37.17 -39.74 25.47
N LYS A 613 36.53 -40.43 24.49
CA LYS A 613 36.49 -41.85 24.02
C LYS A 613 36.23 -42.00 22.47
N ARG A 614 35.13 -42.65 22.03
CA ARG A 614 34.69 -43.00 20.63
C ARG A 614 33.15 -43.12 20.58
N GLY A 615 32.43 -43.12 19.45
CA GLY A 615 32.78 -42.93 18.02
C GLY A 615 32.07 -43.90 17.04
N SER A 616 31.99 -43.58 15.73
CA SER A 616 31.58 -44.43 14.55
C SER A 616 30.16 -45.05 14.54
N PHE A 617 29.40 -45.18 13.43
CA PHE A 617 29.70 -45.85 12.14
C PHE A 617 28.76 -45.38 10.99
N ALA A 618 28.88 -45.97 9.78
CA ALA A 618 28.00 -45.79 8.61
C ALA A 618 27.51 -47.15 8.03
N LEU A 619 26.50 -47.16 7.13
CA LEU A 619 26.19 -48.27 6.20
C LEU A 619 25.24 -47.83 5.05
N GLU A 620 25.03 -48.69 4.03
CA GLU A 620 24.63 -48.33 2.65
C GLU A 620 23.93 -49.52 1.89
N LEU A 621 23.47 -49.32 0.63
CA LEU A 621 22.86 -50.25 -0.38
C LEU A 621 21.39 -50.74 -0.13
N GLU A 622 20.39 -50.63 -1.04
CA GLU A 622 20.20 -51.16 -2.44
C GLU A 622 19.90 -52.69 -2.55
N PRO A 623 19.34 -53.24 -3.67
CA PRO A 623 18.15 -52.82 -4.47
C PRO A 623 17.31 -54.03 -5.06
N ALA A 624 16.22 -53.75 -5.81
CA ALA A 624 15.72 -54.47 -7.03
C ALA A 624 14.30 -53.96 -7.42
N LEU A 625 13.88 -53.53 -8.62
CA LEU A 625 14.09 -53.87 -10.06
C LEU A 625 13.17 -54.97 -10.65
N GLY A 626 12.36 -54.60 -11.67
CA GLY A 626 11.65 -55.55 -12.53
C GLY A 626 10.52 -55.01 -13.43
N SER A 627 10.85 -54.41 -14.59
CA SER A 627 10.10 -54.43 -15.89
C SER A 627 8.59 -54.05 -15.99
N SER A 628 8.06 -53.45 -17.08
CA SER A 628 8.66 -52.85 -18.30
C SER A 628 7.58 -52.13 -19.16
N SER A 629 7.99 -51.08 -19.89
CA SER A 629 7.49 -50.60 -21.20
C SER A 629 5.98 -50.47 -21.49
N ASP A 630 5.58 -49.23 -21.87
CA ASP A 630 4.72 -48.85 -23.01
C ASP A 630 3.32 -49.50 -23.17
N SER A 631 2.23 -48.80 -23.51
CA SER A 631 2.08 -47.67 -24.44
C SER A 631 0.64 -47.09 -24.42
N SER A 632 0.46 -45.86 -24.93
CA SER A 632 -0.82 -45.33 -25.51
C SER A 632 -2.06 -45.20 -24.59
N SER A 633 -3.15 -44.48 -24.92
CA SER A 633 -3.34 -43.18 -25.60
C SER A 633 -4.85 -42.83 -25.57
N CYS A 634 -5.23 -41.56 -25.37
CA CYS A 634 -6.60 -41.03 -25.62
C CYS A 634 -7.73 -41.62 -24.74
N ASP A 635 -8.89 -40.97 -24.53
CA ASP A 635 -9.32 -39.57 -24.67
C ASP A 635 -10.55 -39.31 -23.75
N GLU A 636 -10.90 -38.03 -23.54
CA GLU A 636 -12.21 -37.40 -23.23
C GLU A 636 -13.35 -38.09 -22.40
N GLY A 637 -14.17 -37.24 -21.72
CA GLY A 637 -15.49 -37.60 -21.16
C GLY A 637 -15.49 -37.86 -19.65
N ASN A 638 -15.75 -36.92 -18.72
CA ASN A 638 -16.80 -35.90 -18.55
C ASN A 638 -18.00 -36.37 -17.70
N ASP A 639 -18.63 -35.39 -17.05
CA ASP A 639 -19.90 -35.42 -16.29
C ASP A 639 -19.93 -36.00 -14.85
N SER A 640 -20.74 -35.28 -14.08
CA SER A 640 -21.16 -35.41 -12.68
C SER A 640 -21.91 -36.74 -12.39
N ASP A 641 -22.05 -37.19 -11.13
CA ASP A 641 -23.15 -36.67 -10.31
C ASP A 641 -23.05 -36.82 -8.77
N THR A 642 -23.91 -36.01 -8.15
CA THR A 642 -24.42 -35.91 -6.79
C THR A 642 -24.74 -37.24 -6.10
N ALA A 643 -24.41 -37.35 -4.80
CA ALA A 643 -25.07 -38.29 -3.88
C ALA A 643 -25.11 -37.75 -2.44
N THR A 644 -26.32 -37.57 -1.88
CA THR A 644 -26.54 -37.18 -0.48
C THR A 644 -27.42 -38.22 0.22
N LEU A 645 -26.89 -38.84 1.28
CA LEU A 645 -27.62 -39.64 2.27
C LEU A 645 -26.83 -39.56 3.58
N THR A 646 -27.34 -39.44 4.81
CA THR A 646 -28.61 -39.02 5.48
C THR A 646 -28.44 -39.51 6.93
N LEU A 647 -29.16 -38.93 7.89
CA LEU A 647 -29.02 -39.26 9.32
C LEU A 647 -29.46 -40.69 9.68
N SER A 648 -28.94 -41.20 10.79
CA SER A 648 -29.72 -42.01 11.75
C SER A 648 -29.39 -41.57 13.20
N ARG A 649 -30.21 -42.00 14.17
CA ARG A 649 -30.30 -41.44 15.53
C ARG A 649 -30.47 -42.58 16.56
N ASN A 650 -30.39 -42.26 17.86
CA ASN A 650 -30.56 -43.15 19.03
C ASN A 650 -29.28 -43.97 19.38
N SER A 651 -29.02 -44.37 20.64
CA SER A 651 -29.74 -44.17 21.91
C SER A 651 -28.81 -44.22 23.15
N SER A 652 -29.33 -43.73 24.28
CA SER A 652 -28.76 -43.66 25.63
C SER A 652 -28.36 -44.99 26.31
N SER A 653 -27.37 -44.98 27.23
CA SER A 653 -27.57 -45.13 28.71
C SER A 653 -26.43 -45.87 29.47
N SER A 654 -26.26 -45.53 30.76
CA SER A 654 -25.44 -46.19 31.82
C SER A 654 -23.91 -46.33 31.57
N CYS A 655 -22.95 -45.93 32.43
CA CYS A 655 -22.79 -45.84 33.90
C CYS A 655 -22.02 -47.02 34.53
N CYS A 656 -20.74 -46.78 34.85
CA CYS A 656 -19.92 -47.42 35.91
C CYS A 656 -18.51 -46.77 35.97
N GLN A 657 -17.60 -47.01 36.92
CA GLN A 657 -17.65 -46.81 38.39
C GLN A 657 -16.24 -47.08 38.98
N GLY A 658 -15.69 -46.22 39.87
CA GLY A 658 -14.56 -46.60 40.75
C GLY A 658 -13.47 -45.53 41.03
N ASN A 659 -13.19 -45.33 42.33
CA ASN A 659 -12.24 -44.35 42.90
C ASN A 659 -10.73 -44.69 42.75
N ASN A 660 -9.85 -43.69 42.95
CA ASN A 660 -8.72 -43.66 43.93
C ASN A 660 -7.65 -42.58 43.56
N ASN A 661 -6.82 -41.99 44.46
CA ASN A 661 -6.90 -41.61 45.89
C ASN A 661 -5.65 -40.72 46.26
N CYS A 662 -5.58 -40.15 47.49
CA CYS A 662 -4.44 -39.45 48.14
C CYS A 662 -4.12 -38.00 47.65
N CYS A 663 -3.81 -36.96 48.45
CA CYS A 663 -3.65 -36.71 49.91
C CYS A 663 -4.30 -35.33 50.28
N VAL A 664 -4.94 -35.07 51.43
CA VAL A 664 -4.42 -34.67 52.78
C VAL A 664 -3.54 -33.40 52.74
N ASP A 665 -3.69 -32.32 53.53
CA ASP A 665 -4.39 -31.98 54.81
C ASP A 665 -5.67 -31.10 54.61
N GLU A 666 -6.76 -31.11 55.42
CA GLU A 666 -6.96 -30.68 56.84
C GLU A 666 -6.75 -29.16 57.09
N LEU A 667 -7.65 -28.33 57.65
CA LEU A 667 -9.01 -28.37 58.29
C LEU A 667 -9.73 -26.98 58.02
N LYS A 668 -10.92 -26.54 58.50
CA LYS A 668 -12.01 -26.97 59.44
C LYS A 668 -13.32 -26.22 59.06
N THR A 669 -14.52 -26.82 59.10
CA THR A 669 -15.66 -26.66 60.09
C THR A 669 -15.91 -25.26 60.68
N ASP A 670 -17.15 -24.78 60.91
CA ASP A 670 -18.47 -25.44 61.10
C ASP A 670 -19.60 -24.78 60.24
N ASN A 671 -20.64 -25.47 59.76
CA ASN A 671 -21.91 -25.91 60.43
C ASN A 671 -22.70 -24.78 61.11
N SER A 672 -24.05 -24.69 61.09
CA SER A 672 -25.13 -25.64 60.73
C SER A 672 -26.41 -24.88 60.26
N SER A 673 -27.06 -25.19 59.12
CA SER A 673 -28.17 -26.16 58.91
C SER A 673 -29.62 -25.66 59.15
N ASN A 674 -30.56 -26.14 58.31
CA ASN A 674 -32.03 -26.25 58.47
C ASN A 674 -32.92 -24.99 58.31
N SER A 675 -34.20 -25.06 57.86
CA SER A 675 -34.92 -25.93 56.87
C SER A 675 -36.42 -25.59 56.83
N ASN A 676 -37.15 -25.98 55.75
CA ASN A 676 -38.62 -26.04 55.59
C ASN A 676 -39.35 -24.68 55.35
N THR A 677 -40.19 -24.44 54.31
CA THR A 677 -41.41 -25.10 53.73
C THR A 677 -42.66 -24.93 54.61
N THR A 678 -43.87 -24.59 54.14
CA THR A 678 -44.47 -24.36 52.78
C THR A 678 -45.87 -23.70 52.92
N SER A 679 -46.50 -23.28 51.81
CA SER A 679 -47.98 -23.21 51.53
C SER A 679 -48.90 -22.32 52.39
N ASP A 680 -50.04 -21.77 51.94
CA ASP A 680 -50.67 -21.50 50.61
C ASP A 680 -51.91 -20.55 50.84
N GLU A 681 -52.54 -20.02 49.77
CA GLU A 681 -53.92 -19.45 49.69
C GLU A 681 -54.26 -18.18 50.55
N ASP A 682 -55.37 -17.45 50.36
CA ASP A 682 -56.03 -16.81 49.19
C ASP A 682 -57.18 -15.90 49.73
N ASP A 683 -57.56 -14.80 49.06
CA ASP A 683 -58.96 -14.28 49.00
C ASP A 683 -59.14 -13.04 48.07
N ASP A 684 -60.33 -12.88 47.50
CA ASP A 684 -60.75 -11.81 46.56
C ASP A 684 -61.56 -10.67 47.23
N ASN A 685 -61.89 -9.60 46.49
CA ASN A 685 -63.27 -9.06 46.34
C ASN A 685 -63.36 -7.90 45.32
N ASP A 686 -64.38 -7.95 44.46
CA ASP A 686 -64.86 -6.87 43.57
C ASP A 686 -66.05 -6.12 44.20
N ASP A 687 -66.37 -4.90 43.72
CA ASP A 687 -67.76 -4.38 43.77
C ASP A 687 -68.05 -3.29 42.70
N VAL A 688 -69.33 -3.02 42.41
CA VAL A 688 -69.77 -2.63 41.04
C VAL A 688 -70.69 -1.37 40.95
N GLU A 689 -70.60 -0.66 39.81
CA GLU A 689 -71.51 0.37 39.21
C GLU A 689 -72.04 1.59 40.02
N GLU A 690 -71.99 2.77 39.39
CA GLU A 690 -73.22 3.46 38.95
C GLU A 690 -72.98 4.34 37.71
N GLN A 691 -74.04 4.68 36.97
CA GLN A 691 -74.00 5.39 35.67
C GLN A 691 -74.67 6.76 35.74
N GLN A 692 -74.19 7.74 34.96
CA GLN A 692 -75.09 8.78 34.43
C GLN A 692 -74.62 9.40 33.12
N GLN A 693 -75.46 9.29 32.09
CA GLN A 693 -75.35 10.04 30.84
C GLN A 693 -76.31 11.23 30.87
N ILE A 694 -75.89 12.38 30.33
CA ILE A 694 -76.79 13.39 29.76
C ILE A 694 -76.19 13.86 28.43
N ALA A 695 -76.99 13.80 27.37
CA ALA A 695 -76.62 14.28 26.04
C ALA A 695 -77.67 15.25 25.49
N LEU A 696 -77.26 16.49 25.23
CA LEU A 696 -77.94 17.53 24.45
C LEU A 696 -76.89 18.56 24.00
N SER A 697 -76.97 19.21 22.84
CA SER A 697 -77.70 18.89 21.61
C SER A 697 -77.07 19.68 20.45
N THR A 698 -77.40 19.32 19.21
CA THR A 698 -76.92 20.04 18.03
C THR A 698 -77.60 21.39 17.84
N ASN A 699 -76.87 22.39 17.36
CA ASN A 699 -77.45 23.36 16.43
C ASN A 699 -76.40 24.03 15.52
N SER A 700 -76.85 24.61 14.42
CA SER A 700 -76.00 25.00 13.28
C SER A 700 -76.13 26.47 12.86
N SER A 701 -75.04 27.09 12.43
CA SER A 701 -74.97 28.18 11.41
C SER A 701 -73.53 28.74 11.30
N GLY A 702 -73.11 29.31 10.16
CA GLY A 702 -73.83 29.33 8.87
C GLY A 702 -73.56 30.46 7.86
N TYR A 703 -72.45 31.20 7.90
CA TYR A 703 -72.05 32.18 6.86
C TYR A 703 -70.52 32.16 6.70
N ARG A 704 -69.83 32.08 5.54
CA ARG A 704 -70.07 32.20 4.07
C ARG A 704 -69.47 33.49 3.46
N THR A 705 -68.26 33.35 2.87
CA THR A 705 -67.64 34.18 1.80
C THR A 705 -67.32 35.66 2.13
N SER A 706 -66.40 36.37 1.43
CA SER A 706 -65.82 36.15 0.10
C SER A 706 -64.39 36.74 -0.08
N THR A 707 -63.76 36.48 -1.24
CA THR A 707 -62.75 37.30 -1.99
C THR A 707 -61.58 37.98 -1.23
N SER A 708 -60.29 37.65 -1.43
CA SER A 708 -59.47 37.55 -2.65
C SER A 708 -59.06 38.87 -3.31
N GLU A 709 -57.77 39.20 -3.30
CA GLU A 709 -57.12 40.00 -4.36
C GLU A 709 -55.60 39.77 -4.38
N SER A 710 -54.97 39.89 -5.55
CA SER A 710 -53.52 39.73 -5.73
C SER A 710 -53.02 40.58 -6.91
N MET A 711 -51.97 41.37 -6.72
CA MET A 711 -51.30 42.11 -7.81
C MET A 711 -49.86 42.51 -7.46
N ASN A 712 -49.11 42.96 -8.47
CA ASN A 712 -47.64 42.92 -8.51
C ASN A 712 -46.93 44.29 -8.35
N SER A 713 -45.68 44.21 -7.88
CA SER A 713 -44.48 45.00 -8.27
C SER A 713 -44.48 46.54 -8.23
N MET A 714 -43.47 47.13 -7.56
CA MET A 714 -42.39 47.99 -8.13
C MET A 714 -41.44 48.52 -7.02
N VAL A 715 -40.10 48.33 -7.08
CA VAL A 715 -39.02 49.16 -7.69
C VAL A 715 -38.44 50.31 -6.80
N THR A 716 -37.32 50.02 -6.09
CA THR A 716 -36.10 50.87 -5.80
C THR A 716 -36.25 52.29 -5.17
N PRO A 717 -35.19 53.09 -4.83
CA PRO A 717 -33.72 52.89 -4.95
C PRO A 717 -32.86 53.27 -3.70
N ASN A 718 -31.52 53.29 -3.90
CA ASN A 718 -30.44 53.57 -2.92
C ASN A 718 -30.35 55.03 -2.41
N LEU A 719 -29.53 55.24 -1.37
CA LEU A 719 -28.79 56.49 -1.15
C LEU A 719 -27.30 56.25 -0.82
N ASN A 720 -26.47 57.29 -0.80
CA ASN A 720 -25.02 57.20 -1.05
C ASN A 720 -24.06 57.36 0.15
N THR A 721 -22.87 56.82 -0.09
CA THR A 721 -21.48 57.22 0.30
C THR A 721 -21.25 58.65 0.81
N PRO A 722 -20.17 58.90 1.59
CA PRO A 722 -18.91 59.31 0.93
C PRO A 722 -17.63 58.60 1.42
N MET A 723 -16.56 58.81 0.66
CA MET A 723 -15.20 58.26 0.83
C MET A 723 -14.24 59.38 1.26
N ILE A 724 -13.21 59.08 2.06
CA ILE A 724 -12.08 59.98 2.35
C ILE A 724 -10.76 59.28 2.03
N ILE A 725 -9.82 60.02 1.42
CA ILE A 725 -8.50 59.54 1.01
C ILE A 725 -7.43 60.39 1.70
N THR A 726 -6.45 59.74 2.33
CA THR A 726 -5.10 60.30 2.58
C THR A 726 -4.09 59.16 2.61
N ALA A 727 -2.87 59.40 2.10
CA ALA A 727 -1.78 58.42 1.98
C ALA A 727 -0.61 58.77 2.93
N THR A 728 0.56 58.14 2.70
CA THR A 728 1.85 58.28 3.43
C THR A 728 1.97 57.53 4.77
N SER A 729 3.14 57.04 5.21
CA SER A 729 4.35 56.53 4.50
C SER A 729 5.30 55.82 5.49
N ILE A 730 6.38 55.22 4.96
CA ILE A 730 7.67 54.89 5.63
C ILE A 730 7.71 53.73 6.66
N GLN A 731 8.54 52.73 6.30
CA GLN A 731 9.47 51.91 7.11
C GLN A 731 9.21 51.74 8.63
N LYS A 732 9.17 50.48 9.08
CA LYS A 732 10.43 49.77 9.39
C LYS A 732 10.30 48.26 9.26
#